data_AF-A0A2U1K1D3-F1
#
_entry.id   AF-A0A2U1K1D3-F1
#
_cell.length_a   1.000
_cell.length_b   1.000
_cell.length_c   1.000
_cell.angle_alpha   90.00
_cell.angle_beta   90.00
_cell.angle_gamma   90.00
#
_symmetry.space_group_name_H-M   'P 1'
#
loop_
_entity.id
_entity.type
_entity.pdbx_description
1 polymer ?
#
loop_
_entity_poly.entity_id
_entity_poly.type
_entity_poly.pdbx_seq_one_letter_code
_entity_poly.pdbx_strand_id
1 'polypeptide(L)'
;MDKLIQIFNSSLQTGYIDKNIISDVAYQPELLVNQKNPPKKVLSTILQELENCNQFYISVAFVTTSGVATIINKLKELENREIKGEILVSQYLNFTQPEALKRLLQFKNIDLRIATTGNAHAKGYIFKNNEHYNLIVGSSNLTAQALSTNKEWNIKVSAIDESGIVEKVINEFQSDFQKATQVTKEFILYYEEIYQNQFLLNNKNSSEIFIESQIIITPNSMQIEALENLKNLREDKKNKALIISATGTGKTYLSAFDAKTFKPKKLLFVVHRLTIAKDSLKTFKKVFGKNKTMGLYSGEKRDLDCDFVFSTIQTISKSTHLENFSKDHFDYIIIDETHRSGADSYLRLIDYFEPKFLLGMTATPERTDGNDIFQLFDHNIAYEIRLNRAMEEEMLCSFHYYGVTDILIDNNEIDNKADFNLLISSERVNRIIEQAIFYGSDNGITRGLVFCSRKKEAIELSTLFNLNGFKTVALTGDCSEEERAKAIEKLESDNLNEKLDYIFTVDIFNEGIDIPKINQIIMLRPTESAIIFIQQLGRGLRKVEGKSYVTVIDFIGNYENNYLIPIALYGDTTYNKDSLRKLITEGSRMIPGASTINFDEITREKIFQSIDSANMQLFSDLKKDYNLLKFKLGRIPMMMDFIEHGSRDPYLYVNYSNSYYNFIVKVEKEFNLDLSIQQIQLLELFSKEINNSKRVEESLIIKSLIEYGKLSLNDLKDTISKKYLYTISDETIQSCISNLNFEFIREKKGGKLISVKEINNLDIIKLENDSFVFSNTFLSNLNQQSFKTFLVDSTDYSIYEFDKLFEPDNWQKGFVLYRKYSRKDVFRILNTAENPVAQNVGGYLVSPDNSHCPIFVNYHKAEDISESTKYEDKFVNNREFDWMSKSNRKINSNDVQSILGKNGAIRLPLFIKKNNDEGMDFYYMGEVSPELNQTEQTTMSNDSGKQVSVVKIRFNLATSVSASMYNYFEENGAFKDNKQRKSVSIIQEQSVINFEPILRNPIPLYDFYAAAGTFSEIQSEKDFTLIEGPENSNTNGDYFACKIVGESMNRVIPNGSLCLFKPYTGGSRNGKIVLVENIDIQDQDFNSAFTIKTYSSEKVVSKEGWQHTSIVLRPNSFDTSYKNIIINEENGAEMRVVGEFISIISDNFEK
;
A
#
# COMPACT_ATOMS: atom_id res chain seq x y z
N MET A 1 -7.50 40.00 -8.71
CA MET A 1 -6.86 40.59 -9.91
C MET A 1 -5.43 41.06 -9.69
N ASP A 2 -5.13 42.15 -8.97
CA ASP A 2 -3.76 42.71 -8.93
C ASP A 2 -2.65 41.74 -8.45
N LYS A 3 -2.91 40.94 -7.42
CA LYS A 3 -1.97 39.90 -6.92
C LYS A 3 -1.75 38.77 -7.95
N LEU A 4 -2.80 38.36 -8.68
CA LEU A 4 -2.72 37.30 -9.69
C LEU A 4 -1.91 37.75 -10.91
N ILE A 5 -2.14 38.97 -11.39
CA ILE A 5 -1.38 39.56 -12.50
C ILE A 5 0.10 39.65 -12.14
N GLN A 6 0.42 40.02 -10.91
CA GLN A 6 1.80 40.06 -10.44
C GLN A 6 2.46 38.67 -10.43
N ILE A 7 1.75 37.64 -9.96
CA ILE A 7 2.20 36.24 -9.99
C ILE A 7 2.45 35.78 -11.45
N PHE A 8 1.49 36.01 -12.35
CA PHE A 8 1.62 35.68 -13.76
C PHE A 8 2.80 36.40 -14.43
N ASN A 9 2.99 37.69 -14.16
CA ASN A 9 4.11 38.46 -14.70
C ASN A 9 5.46 37.87 -14.28
N SER A 10 5.62 37.51 -13.00
CA SER A 10 6.84 36.85 -12.52
C SER A 10 7.05 35.48 -13.19
N SER A 11 5.97 34.72 -13.40
CA SER A 11 5.99 33.38 -14.00
C SER A 11 6.34 33.43 -15.49
N LEU A 12 5.81 34.42 -16.21
CA LEU A 12 6.16 34.71 -17.60
C LEU A 12 7.62 35.12 -17.75
N GLN A 13 8.11 36.01 -16.88
CA GLN A 13 9.52 36.40 -16.87
C GLN A 13 10.42 35.18 -16.63
N THR A 14 10.04 34.30 -15.71
CA THR A 14 10.83 33.09 -15.40
C THR A 14 10.87 32.12 -16.57
N GLY A 15 9.70 31.82 -17.15
CA GLY A 15 9.58 30.80 -18.20
C GLY A 15 10.07 31.25 -19.58
N TYR A 16 9.94 32.54 -19.92
CA TYR A 16 10.25 33.04 -21.27
C TYR A 16 11.50 33.94 -21.34
N ILE A 17 11.97 34.51 -20.22
CA ILE A 17 13.04 35.52 -20.22
C ILE A 17 14.27 35.06 -19.43
N ASP A 18 14.13 34.77 -18.14
CA ASP A 18 15.24 34.38 -17.25
C ASP A 18 14.81 33.38 -16.17
N LYS A 19 15.33 32.15 -16.27
CA LYS A 19 15.07 31.05 -15.34
C LYS A 19 15.47 31.32 -13.88
N ASN A 20 16.30 32.33 -13.61
CA ASN A 20 16.76 32.63 -12.25
C ASN A 20 15.78 33.54 -11.49
N ILE A 21 14.74 34.05 -12.16
CA ILE A 21 13.68 34.82 -11.52
C ILE A 21 12.80 33.85 -10.73
N ILE A 22 12.54 34.18 -9.47
CA ILE A 22 11.69 33.36 -8.60
C ILE A 22 10.23 33.67 -8.92
N SER A 23 9.45 32.64 -9.26
CA SER A 23 8.02 32.75 -9.52
C SER A 23 7.29 31.46 -9.14
N ASP A 24 5.97 31.48 -9.25
CA ASP A 24 5.12 30.34 -8.93
C ASP A 24 5.16 29.30 -10.06
N VAL A 25 5.63 28.09 -9.74
CA VAL A 25 5.80 26.99 -10.69
C VAL A 25 4.47 26.58 -11.33
N ALA A 26 3.34 26.76 -10.66
CA ALA A 26 2.03 26.34 -11.17
C ALA A 26 1.62 27.09 -12.45
N TYR A 27 2.10 28.33 -12.64
CA TYR A 27 1.77 29.22 -13.76
C TYR A 27 2.92 29.40 -14.76
N GLN A 28 4.06 28.77 -14.53
CA GLN A 28 5.16 28.78 -15.48
C GLN A 28 4.81 27.94 -16.72
N PRO A 29 5.25 28.35 -17.92
CA PRO A 29 5.14 27.50 -19.09
C PRO A 29 5.98 26.23 -18.90
N GLU A 30 5.40 25.08 -19.22
CA GLU A 30 6.03 23.77 -18.99
C GLU A 30 6.07 22.95 -20.28
N LEU A 31 7.22 22.33 -20.55
CA LEU A 31 7.34 21.31 -21.60
C LEU A 31 6.92 19.95 -21.03
N LEU A 32 5.77 19.46 -21.49
CA LEU A 32 5.24 18.16 -21.11
C LEU A 32 5.73 17.08 -22.08
N VAL A 33 6.37 16.07 -21.52
CA VAL A 33 6.96 14.93 -22.24
C VAL A 33 6.72 13.64 -21.47
N ASN A 34 6.66 12.52 -22.19
CA ASN A 34 6.72 11.20 -21.57
C ASN A 34 8.18 10.78 -21.39
N GLN A 35 8.58 10.49 -20.15
CA GLN A 35 9.94 10.07 -19.79
C GLN A 35 9.90 8.93 -18.77
N LYS A 36 10.81 7.96 -18.91
CA LYS A 36 10.95 6.84 -17.98
C LYS A 36 11.73 7.23 -16.71
N ASN A 37 12.75 8.08 -16.83
CA ASN A 37 13.59 8.49 -15.70
C ASN A 37 13.99 9.98 -15.81
N PRO A 38 13.55 10.85 -14.89
CA PRO A 38 12.52 10.59 -13.87
C PRO A 38 11.16 10.29 -14.52
N PRO A 39 10.26 9.53 -13.86
CA PRO A 39 8.96 9.18 -14.42
C PRO A 39 8.08 10.43 -14.59
N LYS A 40 7.78 10.76 -15.86
CA LYS A 40 6.89 11.84 -16.27
C LYS A 40 5.94 11.35 -17.35
N LYS A 41 4.66 11.71 -17.23
CA LYS A 41 3.62 11.42 -18.21
C LYS A 41 2.83 12.68 -18.53
N VAL A 42 2.44 12.86 -19.78
CA VAL A 42 1.49 13.91 -20.15
C VAL A 42 0.14 13.68 -19.46
N LEU A 43 -0.24 12.41 -19.27
CA LEU A 43 -1.45 12.00 -18.56
C LEU A 43 -1.57 12.62 -17.17
N SER A 44 -0.49 12.63 -16.38
CA SER A 44 -0.55 13.13 -14.99
C SER A 44 -0.94 14.62 -14.95
N THR A 45 -0.42 15.42 -15.87
CA THR A 45 -0.78 16.84 -15.96
C THR A 45 -2.22 17.00 -16.41
N ILE A 46 -2.67 16.26 -17.43
CA ILE A 46 -4.08 16.31 -17.88
C ILE A 46 -5.06 15.94 -16.75
N LEU A 47 -4.76 14.90 -15.97
CA LEU A 47 -5.61 14.50 -14.84
C LEU A 47 -5.67 15.59 -13.77
N GLN A 48 -4.53 16.23 -13.47
CA GLN A 48 -4.45 17.34 -12.51
C GLN A 48 -5.24 18.57 -12.99
N GLU A 49 -5.16 18.91 -14.28
CA GLU A 49 -5.91 20.03 -14.84
C GLU A 49 -7.42 19.75 -14.91
N LEU A 50 -7.81 18.52 -15.23
CA LEU A 50 -9.22 18.08 -15.16
C LEU A 50 -9.76 18.22 -13.74
N GLU A 51 -9.00 17.83 -12.72
CA GLU A 51 -9.43 17.89 -11.32
C GLU A 51 -9.74 19.33 -10.85
N ASN A 52 -8.97 20.31 -11.31
CA ASN A 52 -9.05 21.69 -10.82
C ASN A 52 -9.91 22.62 -11.70
N CYS A 53 -10.38 22.16 -12.85
CA CYS A 53 -11.13 23.00 -13.78
C CYS A 53 -12.59 23.24 -13.37
N ASN A 54 -13.16 24.33 -13.89
CA ASN A 54 -14.58 24.67 -13.84
C ASN A 54 -15.31 24.36 -15.15
N GLN A 55 -14.56 24.26 -16.26
CA GLN A 55 -15.03 23.86 -17.59
C GLN A 55 -13.83 23.38 -18.40
N PHE A 56 -14.02 22.42 -19.31
CA PHE A 56 -12.93 21.93 -20.16
C PHE A 56 -13.34 21.79 -21.62
N TYR A 57 -12.36 21.93 -22.51
CA TYR A 57 -12.51 21.77 -23.95
C TYR A 57 -11.38 20.88 -24.46
N ILE A 58 -11.72 19.86 -25.24
CA ILE A 58 -10.73 18.94 -25.82
C ILE A 58 -10.94 18.94 -27.33
N SER A 59 -9.92 19.30 -28.10
CA SER A 59 -9.89 19.21 -29.55
C SER A 59 -8.75 18.30 -29.98
N VAL A 60 -9.07 17.06 -30.33
CA VAL A 60 -8.09 16.04 -30.68
C VAL A 60 -8.44 15.36 -31.99
N ALA A 61 -7.45 15.11 -32.82
CA ALA A 61 -7.67 14.44 -34.10
C ALA A 61 -8.23 13.02 -33.90
N PHE A 62 -7.63 12.27 -32.97
CA PHE A 62 -7.94 10.86 -32.76
C PHE A 62 -8.27 10.56 -31.30
N VAL A 63 -9.28 9.72 -31.12
CA VAL A 63 -9.64 9.15 -29.82
C VAL A 63 -9.71 7.63 -29.91
N THR A 64 -9.07 6.98 -28.94
CA THR A 64 -9.11 5.51 -28.79
C THR A 64 -9.78 5.14 -27.47
N THR A 65 -10.34 3.94 -27.40
CA THR A 65 -10.99 3.40 -26.20
C THR A 65 -10.04 3.39 -25.01
N SER A 66 -8.77 3.01 -25.25
CA SER A 66 -7.70 3.04 -24.23
C SER A 66 -7.43 4.45 -23.70
N GLY A 67 -7.43 5.47 -24.58
CA GLY A 67 -7.23 6.86 -24.17
C GLY A 67 -8.36 7.35 -23.27
N VAL A 68 -9.62 7.07 -23.63
CA VAL A 68 -10.78 7.42 -22.79
C VAL A 68 -10.72 6.69 -21.45
N ALA A 69 -10.34 5.40 -21.44
CA ALA A 69 -10.21 4.61 -20.21
C ALA A 69 -9.22 5.24 -19.20
N THR A 70 -8.16 5.91 -19.66
CA THR A 70 -7.20 6.59 -18.75
C THR A 70 -7.78 7.78 -17.98
N ILE A 71 -8.81 8.46 -18.51
CA ILE A 71 -9.41 9.67 -17.91
C ILE A 71 -10.85 9.46 -17.41
N ILE A 72 -11.42 8.26 -17.59
CA ILE A 72 -12.84 7.98 -17.38
C ILE A 72 -13.33 8.32 -15.95
N ASN A 73 -12.53 8.04 -14.92
CA ASN A 73 -12.89 8.38 -13.53
C ASN A 73 -12.95 9.89 -13.31
N LYS A 74 -12.01 10.65 -13.88
CA LYS A 74 -12.03 12.11 -13.78
C LYS A 74 -13.22 12.70 -14.53
N LEU A 75 -13.60 12.15 -15.67
CA LEU A 75 -14.84 12.55 -16.34
C LEU A 75 -16.08 12.27 -15.47
N LYS A 76 -16.09 11.16 -14.73
CA LYS A 76 -17.18 10.84 -13.79
C LYS A 76 -17.24 11.80 -12.60
N GLU A 77 -16.09 12.11 -12.00
CA GLU A 77 -15.99 13.13 -10.94
C GLU A 77 -16.49 14.49 -11.41
N LEU A 78 -16.13 14.89 -12.65
CA LEU A 78 -16.58 16.13 -13.27
C LEU A 78 -18.09 16.14 -13.55
N GLU A 79 -18.66 15.02 -13.97
CA GLU A 79 -20.11 14.86 -14.10
C GLU A 79 -20.81 15.04 -12.75
N ASN A 80 -20.30 14.40 -11.70
CA ASN A 80 -20.85 14.52 -10.34
C ASN A 80 -20.77 15.96 -9.80
N ARG A 81 -19.77 16.74 -10.25
CA ARG A 81 -19.60 18.18 -9.96
C ARG A 81 -20.35 19.11 -10.92
N GLU A 82 -21.12 18.56 -11.87
CA GLU A 82 -21.86 19.30 -12.91
C GLU A 82 -20.98 20.22 -13.79
N ILE A 83 -19.70 19.88 -13.95
CA ILE A 83 -18.75 20.65 -14.77
C ILE A 83 -18.92 20.29 -16.24
N LYS A 84 -19.16 21.29 -17.08
CA LYS A 84 -19.40 21.10 -18.51
C LYS A 84 -18.10 20.83 -19.28
N GLY A 85 -18.20 19.93 -20.25
CA GLY A 85 -17.13 19.58 -21.17
C GLY A 85 -17.57 19.70 -22.63
N GLU A 86 -16.69 20.21 -23.50
CA GLU A 86 -16.90 20.18 -24.95
C GLU A 86 -15.78 19.40 -25.61
N ILE A 87 -16.12 18.33 -26.33
CA ILE A 87 -15.12 17.46 -26.96
C ILE A 87 -15.34 17.44 -28.47
N LEU A 88 -14.33 17.93 -29.19
CA LEU A 88 -14.24 17.88 -30.64
C LEU A 88 -13.24 16.79 -31.06
N VAL A 89 -13.72 15.85 -31.88
CA VAL A 89 -12.90 14.79 -32.48
C VAL A 89 -12.95 14.86 -34.01
N SER A 90 -12.11 14.10 -34.71
CA SER A 90 -12.12 14.07 -36.17
C SER A 90 -12.39 12.67 -36.74
N GLN A 91 -13.03 12.65 -37.91
CA GLN A 91 -13.11 11.51 -38.81
C GLN A 91 -11.85 11.37 -39.70
N TYR A 92 -10.86 12.26 -39.58
CA TYR A 92 -9.61 12.18 -40.33
C TYR A 92 -8.98 10.78 -40.23
N LEU A 93 -8.66 10.19 -41.38
CA LEU A 93 -8.15 8.82 -41.52
C LEU A 93 -9.02 7.71 -40.87
N ASN A 94 -10.25 8.00 -40.45
CA ASN A 94 -11.15 7.10 -39.71
C ASN A 94 -10.44 6.36 -38.54
N PHE A 95 -9.55 7.04 -37.84
CA PHE A 95 -8.77 6.44 -36.73
C PHE A 95 -9.49 6.50 -35.38
N THR A 96 -10.46 7.42 -35.24
CA THR A 96 -11.29 7.53 -34.03
C THR A 96 -12.15 6.28 -33.88
N GLN A 97 -12.07 5.62 -32.73
CA GLN A 97 -12.75 4.35 -32.49
C GLN A 97 -14.23 4.57 -32.14
N PRO A 98 -15.19 3.86 -32.78
CA PRO A 98 -16.61 3.97 -32.46
C PRO A 98 -16.91 3.69 -30.97
N GLU A 99 -16.24 2.70 -30.38
CA GLU A 99 -16.39 2.36 -28.96
C GLU A 99 -15.93 3.50 -28.03
N ALA A 100 -14.90 4.26 -28.41
CA ALA A 100 -14.48 5.42 -27.65
C ALA A 100 -15.55 6.53 -27.65
N LEU A 101 -16.26 6.71 -28.78
CA LEU A 101 -17.39 7.63 -28.87
C LEU A 101 -18.55 7.18 -27.99
N LYS A 102 -18.89 5.88 -28.01
CA LYS A 102 -19.91 5.29 -27.11
C LYS A 102 -19.57 5.58 -25.65
N ARG A 103 -18.29 5.44 -25.28
CA ARG A 103 -17.80 5.70 -23.92
C ARG A 103 -17.74 7.16 -23.51
N LEU A 104 -17.65 8.10 -24.44
CA LEU A 104 -17.74 9.53 -24.12
C LEU A 104 -19.21 9.98 -24.04
N LEU A 105 -20.09 9.40 -24.87
CA LEU A 105 -21.51 9.73 -24.93
C LEU A 105 -22.31 9.33 -23.68
N GLN A 106 -21.76 8.47 -22.81
CA GLN A 106 -22.39 8.09 -21.54
C GLN A 106 -22.38 9.22 -20.49
N PHE A 107 -21.55 10.25 -20.65
CA PHE A 107 -21.48 11.40 -19.74
C PHE A 107 -22.45 12.51 -20.16
N LYS A 108 -23.34 12.92 -19.24
CA LYS A 108 -24.39 13.93 -19.51
C LYS A 108 -23.86 15.36 -19.60
N ASN A 109 -22.71 15.62 -18.98
CA ASN A 109 -22.06 16.92 -18.93
C ASN A 109 -21.18 17.22 -20.15
N ILE A 110 -21.05 16.28 -21.11
CA ILE A 110 -20.17 16.40 -22.28
C ILE A 110 -20.99 16.63 -23.57
N ASP A 111 -20.71 17.73 -24.29
CA ASP A 111 -21.14 17.91 -25.68
C ASP A 111 -20.06 17.34 -26.62
N LEU A 112 -20.36 16.19 -27.22
CA LEU A 112 -19.45 15.45 -28.10
C LEU A 112 -19.78 15.70 -29.58
N ARG A 113 -18.81 16.21 -30.32
CA ARG A 113 -18.93 16.49 -31.75
C ARG A 113 -17.75 15.94 -32.54
N ILE A 114 -18.01 15.63 -33.82
CA ILE A 114 -17.02 15.09 -34.75
C ILE A 114 -16.95 15.93 -36.03
N ALA A 115 -15.74 16.33 -36.39
CA ALA A 115 -15.44 16.95 -37.66
C ALA A 115 -15.41 15.87 -38.77
N THR A 116 -16.41 15.89 -39.63
CA THR A 116 -16.59 14.95 -40.76
C THR A 116 -16.00 15.46 -42.08
N THR A 117 -15.67 16.75 -42.15
CA THR A 117 -15.14 17.40 -43.35
C THR A 117 -13.83 18.13 -43.03
N GLY A 118 -12.90 18.11 -43.98
CA GLY A 118 -11.57 18.73 -43.83
C GLY A 118 -10.54 17.87 -43.09
N ASN A 119 -9.32 18.38 -42.99
CA ASN A 119 -8.19 17.72 -42.33
C ASN A 119 -8.01 18.23 -40.89
N ALA A 120 -9.04 18.07 -40.05
CA ALA A 120 -8.97 18.49 -38.65
C ALA A 120 -7.97 17.60 -37.88
N HIS A 121 -6.80 18.16 -37.56
CA HIS A 121 -5.70 17.45 -36.93
C HIS A 121 -5.17 18.15 -35.66
N ALA A 122 -6.03 18.98 -35.05
CA ALA A 122 -5.74 19.69 -33.81
C ALA A 122 -5.51 18.73 -32.64
N LYS A 123 -4.71 19.18 -31.67
CA LYS A 123 -4.37 18.48 -30.42
C LYS A 123 -4.21 19.51 -29.32
N GLY A 124 -5.34 19.93 -28.80
CA GLY A 124 -5.47 20.95 -27.77
C GLY A 124 -6.32 20.44 -26.62
N TYR A 125 -5.83 20.63 -25.40
CA TYR A 125 -6.57 20.45 -24.16
C TYR A 125 -6.62 21.79 -23.45
N ILE A 126 -7.82 22.27 -23.15
CA ILE A 126 -8.07 23.62 -22.65
C ILE A 126 -8.89 23.47 -21.37
N PHE A 127 -8.39 24.04 -20.28
CA PHE A 127 -9.02 23.98 -18.97
C PHE A 127 -9.28 25.39 -18.49
N LYS A 128 -10.54 25.69 -18.18
CA LYS A 128 -10.96 26.97 -17.63
C LYS A 128 -11.05 26.86 -16.11
N ASN A 129 -10.37 27.77 -15.43
CA ASN A 129 -10.46 27.97 -13.99
C ASN A 129 -11.20 29.29 -13.71
N ASN A 130 -11.40 29.65 -12.44
CA ASN A 130 -12.14 30.86 -12.05
C ASN A 130 -11.60 32.16 -12.68
N GLU A 131 -10.28 32.36 -12.72
CA GLU A 131 -9.65 33.62 -13.18
C GLU A 131 -8.61 33.43 -14.31
N HIS A 132 -8.41 32.20 -14.80
CA HIS A 132 -7.41 31.89 -15.84
C HIS A 132 -7.72 30.59 -16.59
N TYR A 133 -6.96 30.32 -17.64
CA TYR A 133 -6.98 29.10 -18.43
C TYR A 133 -5.62 28.43 -18.41
N ASN A 134 -5.64 27.10 -18.47
CA ASN A 134 -4.47 26.28 -18.75
C ASN A 134 -4.66 25.62 -20.12
N LEU A 135 -3.72 25.89 -21.02
CA LEU A 135 -3.73 25.45 -22.40
C LEU A 135 -2.61 24.43 -22.59
N ILE A 136 -2.92 23.23 -23.06
CA ILE A 136 -1.93 22.22 -23.45
C ILE A 136 -2.08 22.00 -24.95
N VAL A 137 -1.04 22.34 -25.72
CA VAL A 137 -1.03 22.18 -27.18
C VAL A 137 0.24 21.45 -27.61
N GLY A 138 0.10 20.48 -28.51
CA GLY A 138 1.26 19.71 -28.96
C GLY A 138 0.93 18.56 -29.90
N SER A 139 1.58 17.42 -29.67
CA SER A 139 1.49 16.23 -30.51
C SER A 139 0.64 15.09 -29.91
N SER A 140 0.20 15.21 -28.64
CA SER A 140 -0.57 14.17 -27.97
C SER A 140 -2.05 14.12 -28.40
N ASN A 141 -2.48 12.98 -28.95
CA ASN A 141 -3.89 12.63 -29.11
C ASN A 141 -4.45 11.97 -27.83
N LEU A 142 -5.77 11.81 -27.72
CA LEU A 142 -6.41 11.07 -26.64
C LEU A 142 -6.27 9.54 -26.86
N THR A 143 -5.04 9.07 -26.71
CA THR A 143 -4.65 7.66 -26.78
C THR A 143 -3.73 7.33 -25.61
N ALA A 144 -3.85 6.14 -25.02
CA ALA A 144 -3.09 5.79 -23.83
C ALA A 144 -1.57 5.86 -24.07
N GLN A 145 -1.11 5.50 -25.27
CA GLN A 145 0.30 5.59 -25.67
C GLN A 145 0.79 7.03 -25.80
N ALA A 146 0.05 7.91 -26.48
CA ALA A 146 0.44 9.32 -26.59
C ALA A 146 0.46 10.03 -25.23
N LEU A 147 -0.41 9.64 -24.30
CA LEU A 147 -0.46 10.25 -22.98
C LEU A 147 0.59 9.70 -22.00
N SER A 148 1.23 8.56 -22.30
CA SER A 148 2.07 7.84 -21.31
C SER A 148 3.43 7.35 -21.81
N THR A 149 3.57 6.90 -23.06
CA THR A 149 4.75 6.16 -23.54
C THR A 149 5.43 6.79 -24.75
N ASN A 150 4.66 7.27 -25.72
CA ASN A 150 5.22 7.81 -26.96
C ASN A 150 6.02 9.07 -26.66
N LYS A 151 7.05 9.33 -27.46
CA LYS A 151 7.80 10.58 -27.39
C LYS A 151 6.95 11.72 -27.95
N GLU A 152 6.19 12.36 -27.08
CA GLU A 152 5.33 13.50 -27.38
C GLU A 152 5.94 14.79 -26.84
N TRP A 153 5.74 15.88 -27.56
CA TRP A 153 6.07 17.23 -27.11
C TRP A 153 4.78 18.04 -27.01
N ASN A 154 4.44 18.45 -25.79
CA ASN A 154 3.35 19.39 -25.57
C ASN A 154 3.83 20.56 -24.73
N ILE A 155 3.26 21.73 -24.97
CA ILE A 155 3.54 22.92 -24.18
C ILE A 155 2.28 23.21 -23.36
N LYS A 156 2.46 23.29 -22.03
CA LYS A 156 1.48 23.86 -21.12
C LYS A 156 1.73 25.35 -20.98
N VAL A 157 0.68 26.15 -21.17
CA VAL A 157 0.71 27.60 -20.96
C VAL A 157 -0.48 27.98 -20.10
N SER A 158 -0.21 28.69 -19.01
CA SER A 158 -1.25 29.35 -18.20
C SER A 158 -1.44 30.76 -18.71
N ALA A 159 -2.69 31.22 -18.82
CA ALA A 159 -2.99 32.60 -19.22
C ALA A 159 -4.32 33.08 -18.63
N ILE A 160 -4.41 34.38 -18.29
CA ILE A 160 -5.65 35.00 -17.81
C ILE A 160 -6.72 35.07 -18.91
N ASP A 161 -8.00 35.17 -18.52
CA ASP A 161 -9.16 35.18 -19.43
C ASP A 161 -9.06 36.28 -20.50
N GLU A 162 -8.57 37.47 -20.13
CA GLU A 162 -8.41 38.63 -21.01
C GLU A 162 -7.17 38.56 -21.93
N SER A 163 -6.44 37.44 -21.91
CA SER A 163 -5.23 37.31 -22.73
C SER A 163 -5.55 37.04 -24.20
N GLY A 164 -4.81 37.70 -25.10
CA GLY A 164 -5.01 37.54 -26.54
C GLY A 164 -4.73 36.13 -27.09
N ILE A 165 -4.05 35.25 -26.32
CA ILE A 165 -3.87 33.84 -26.70
C ILE A 165 -5.12 33.01 -26.40
N VAL A 166 -5.76 33.24 -25.24
CA VAL A 166 -7.01 32.56 -24.85
C VAL A 166 -8.12 32.92 -25.81
N GLU A 167 -8.29 34.21 -26.12
CA GLU A 167 -9.29 34.68 -27.09
C GLU A 167 -9.15 33.96 -28.44
N LYS A 168 -7.93 33.87 -28.99
CA LYS A 168 -7.68 33.20 -30.27
C LYS A 168 -7.98 31.70 -30.23
N VAL A 169 -7.52 31.01 -29.18
CA VAL A 169 -7.69 29.55 -29.05
C VAL A 169 -9.17 29.18 -28.86
N ILE A 170 -9.89 29.92 -28.02
CA ILE A 170 -11.32 29.68 -27.79
C ILE A 170 -12.14 30.00 -29.05
N ASN A 171 -11.87 31.11 -29.74
CA ASN A 171 -12.57 31.46 -30.97
C ASN A 171 -12.35 30.41 -32.07
N GLU A 172 -11.12 29.91 -32.24
CA GLU A 172 -10.81 28.84 -33.19
C GLU A 172 -11.57 27.55 -32.83
N PHE A 173 -11.49 27.13 -31.56
CA PHE A 173 -12.21 25.95 -31.07
C PHE A 173 -13.72 26.05 -31.33
N GLN A 174 -14.34 27.17 -30.97
CA GLN A 174 -15.78 27.38 -31.15
C GLN A 174 -16.17 27.40 -32.63
N SER A 175 -15.34 27.98 -33.51
CA SER A 175 -15.58 27.99 -34.95
C SER A 175 -15.66 26.57 -35.51
N ASP A 176 -14.75 25.69 -35.10
CA ASP A 176 -14.74 24.30 -35.54
C ASP A 176 -15.82 23.46 -34.87
N PHE A 177 -16.07 23.67 -33.58
CA PHE A 177 -17.11 22.98 -32.82
C PHE A 177 -18.51 23.25 -33.37
N GLN A 178 -18.79 24.47 -33.83
CA GLN A 178 -20.07 24.83 -34.45
C GLN A 178 -20.28 24.19 -35.83
N LYS A 179 -19.20 23.96 -36.60
CA LYS A 179 -19.27 23.29 -37.91
C LYS A 179 -19.35 21.77 -37.78
N ALA A 180 -18.90 21.22 -36.65
CA ALA A 180 -18.83 19.79 -36.40
C ALA A 180 -20.21 19.15 -36.25
N THR A 181 -20.32 17.87 -36.60
CA THR A 181 -21.54 17.08 -36.47
C THR A 181 -21.68 16.58 -35.04
N GLN A 182 -22.87 16.69 -34.45
CA GLN A 182 -23.13 16.13 -33.13
C GLN A 182 -23.09 14.60 -33.17
N VAL A 183 -22.41 13.99 -32.21
CA VAL A 183 -22.33 12.53 -32.11
C VAL A 183 -23.58 11.99 -31.41
N THR A 184 -24.43 11.29 -32.17
CA THR A 184 -25.60 10.58 -31.63
C THR A 184 -25.41 9.06 -31.73
N LYS A 185 -26.31 8.29 -31.10
CA LYS A 185 -26.28 6.82 -31.21
C LYS A 185 -26.44 6.35 -32.66
N GLU A 186 -27.30 7.01 -33.42
CA GLU A 186 -27.53 6.74 -34.84
C GLU A 186 -26.28 7.05 -35.68
N PHE A 187 -25.60 8.16 -35.39
CA PHE A 187 -24.34 8.51 -36.05
C PHE A 187 -23.27 7.44 -35.81
N ILE A 188 -23.12 6.98 -34.56
CA ILE A 188 -22.12 5.95 -34.20
C ILE A 188 -22.36 4.66 -34.99
N LEU A 189 -23.61 4.21 -35.14
CA LEU A 189 -23.94 3.02 -35.92
C LEU A 189 -23.50 3.14 -37.38
N TYR A 190 -23.79 4.29 -38.00
CA TYR A 190 -23.35 4.57 -39.38
C TYR A 190 -21.81 4.65 -39.48
N TYR A 191 -21.16 5.31 -38.54
CA TYR A 191 -19.70 5.45 -38.53
C TYR A 191 -18.97 4.13 -38.27
N GLU A 192 -19.58 3.21 -37.51
CA GLU A 192 -19.04 1.88 -37.24
C GLU A 192 -18.89 1.04 -38.53
N GLU A 193 -19.83 1.17 -39.47
CA GLU A 193 -19.71 0.54 -40.81
C GLU A 193 -18.53 1.11 -41.60
N ILE A 194 -18.33 2.44 -41.58
CA ILE A 194 -17.20 3.09 -42.26
C ILE A 194 -15.88 2.63 -41.66
N TYR A 195 -15.80 2.62 -40.33
CA TYR A 195 -14.61 2.21 -39.58
C TYR A 195 -14.24 0.75 -39.87
N GLN A 196 -15.22 -0.17 -39.83
CA GLN A 196 -14.98 -1.59 -40.11
C GLN A 196 -14.53 -1.83 -41.57
N ASN A 197 -15.14 -1.16 -42.54
CA ASN A 197 -14.74 -1.27 -43.94
C ASN A 197 -13.28 -0.84 -44.16
N GLN A 198 -12.84 0.25 -43.52
CA GLN A 198 -11.46 0.70 -43.61
C GLN A 198 -10.50 -0.25 -42.88
N PHE A 199 -10.89 -0.78 -41.72
CA PHE A 199 -10.10 -1.78 -41.00
C PHE A 199 -9.86 -3.03 -41.86
N LEU A 200 -10.90 -3.53 -42.54
CA LEU A 200 -10.81 -4.66 -43.47
C LEU A 200 -9.90 -4.37 -44.67
N LEU A 201 -9.95 -3.15 -45.23
CA LEU A 201 -9.07 -2.73 -46.33
C LEU A 201 -7.59 -2.66 -45.91
N ASN A 202 -7.32 -2.11 -44.72
CA ASN A 202 -5.96 -2.06 -44.16
C ASN A 202 -5.43 -3.47 -43.84
N ASN A 203 -6.28 -4.37 -43.36
CA ASN A 203 -5.90 -5.76 -43.10
C ASN A 203 -5.67 -6.56 -44.39
N LYS A 204 -6.46 -6.34 -45.45
CA LYS A 204 -6.23 -6.99 -46.76
C LYS A 204 -4.91 -6.58 -47.40
N ASN A 205 -4.56 -5.30 -47.36
CA ASN A 205 -3.27 -4.80 -47.87
C ASN A 205 -2.06 -5.33 -47.09
N SER A 206 -2.24 -5.68 -45.81
CA SER A 206 -1.20 -6.34 -45.02
C SER A 206 -1.14 -7.85 -45.23
N SER A 207 -2.24 -8.50 -45.66
CA SER A 207 -2.24 -9.95 -45.96
C SER A 207 -1.54 -10.30 -47.28
N GLU A 208 -1.50 -9.39 -48.27
CA GLU A 208 -0.81 -9.63 -49.55
C GLU A 208 0.73 -9.61 -49.44
N ILE A 209 1.30 -9.22 -48.29
CA ILE A 209 2.75 -9.19 -48.03
C ILE A 209 3.22 -10.40 -47.19
N PHE A 210 2.32 -11.25 -46.67
CA PHE A 210 2.71 -12.47 -45.97
C PHE A 210 3.06 -13.60 -46.96
N ILE A 211 4.26 -13.54 -47.53
CA ILE A 211 4.97 -14.75 -47.95
C ILE A 211 5.09 -15.63 -46.69
N GLU A 212 4.66 -16.90 -46.77
CA GLU A 212 4.90 -17.96 -45.78
C GLU A 212 6.41 -18.16 -45.57
N SER A 213 7.07 -17.19 -44.95
CA SER A 213 8.35 -17.40 -44.32
C SER A 213 8.05 -18.20 -43.06
N GLN A 214 8.73 -19.35 -42.89
CA GLN A 214 8.70 -20.09 -41.64
C GLN A 214 9.05 -19.12 -40.51
N ILE A 215 8.08 -18.71 -39.70
CA ILE A 215 8.28 -17.77 -38.59
C ILE A 215 9.28 -18.42 -37.63
N ILE A 216 10.54 -17.99 -37.67
CA ILE A 216 11.56 -18.40 -36.72
C ILE A 216 11.22 -17.70 -35.40
N ILE A 217 10.73 -18.46 -34.42
CA ILE A 217 10.44 -17.96 -33.09
C ILE A 217 11.77 -17.66 -32.38
N THR A 218 12.00 -16.41 -32.00
CA THR A 218 13.21 -15.95 -31.29
C THR A 218 12.89 -15.55 -29.84
N PRO A 219 13.85 -15.69 -28.91
CA PRO A 219 13.69 -15.21 -27.54
C PRO A 219 13.63 -13.66 -27.48
N ASN A 220 12.90 -13.12 -26.52
CA ASN A 220 12.87 -11.67 -26.23
C ASN A 220 14.06 -11.23 -25.35
N SER A 221 14.20 -9.92 -25.09
CA SER A 221 15.27 -9.30 -24.28
C SER A 221 15.48 -10.02 -22.94
N MET A 222 14.41 -10.20 -22.18
CA MET A 222 14.45 -10.82 -20.85
C MET A 222 14.78 -12.31 -20.91
N GLN A 223 14.26 -13.02 -21.91
CA GLN A 223 14.59 -14.43 -22.11
C GLN A 223 16.06 -14.60 -22.47
N ILE A 224 16.65 -13.66 -23.22
CA ILE A 224 18.09 -13.66 -23.50
C ILE A 224 18.88 -13.53 -22.20
N GLU A 225 18.56 -12.57 -21.33
CA GLU A 225 19.19 -12.38 -20.02
C GLU A 225 19.06 -13.64 -19.13
N ALA A 226 17.85 -14.23 -19.07
CA ALA A 226 17.61 -15.46 -18.32
C ALA A 226 18.42 -16.66 -18.87
N LEU A 227 18.51 -16.79 -20.19
CA LEU A 227 19.28 -17.85 -20.86
C LEU A 227 20.79 -17.69 -20.63
N GLU A 228 21.27 -16.45 -20.61
CA GLU A 228 22.67 -16.13 -20.29
C GLU A 228 23.00 -16.48 -18.83
N ASN A 229 22.14 -16.12 -17.88
CA ASN A 229 22.32 -16.48 -16.48
C ASN A 229 22.28 -18.01 -16.26
N LEU A 230 21.37 -18.73 -16.92
CA LEU A 230 21.34 -20.20 -16.88
C LEU A 230 22.62 -20.82 -17.46
N LYS A 231 23.19 -20.20 -18.50
CA LYS A 231 24.46 -20.63 -19.08
C LYS A 231 25.61 -20.41 -18.09
N ASN A 232 25.68 -19.25 -17.47
CA ASN A 232 26.71 -18.91 -16.47
C ASN A 232 26.65 -19.88 -15.28
N LEU A 233 25.46 -20.17 -14.76
CA LEU A 233 25.29 -21.17 -13.67
C LEU A 233 25.83 -22.55 -14.05
N ARG A 234 25.65 -22.99 -15.31
CA ARG A 234 26.21 -24.26 -15.79
C ARG A 234 27.72 -24.21 -15.96
N GLU A 235 28.26 -23.08 -16.41
CA GLU A 235 29.71 -22.85 -16.49
C GLU A 235 30.35 -22.89 -15.09
N ASP A 236 29.63 -22.40 -14.08
CA ASP A 236 29.97 -22.51 -12.64
C ASP A 236 29.72 -23.90 -12.04
N LYS A 237 29.43 -24.91 -12.88
CA LYS A 237 29.17 -26.31 -12.51
C LYS A 237 27.96 -26.51 -11.58
N LYS A 238 27.00 -25.58 -11.57
CA LYS A 238 25.70 -25.78 -10.92
C LYS A 238 24.82 -26.69 -11.78
N ASN A 239 24.11 -27.61 -11.15
CA ASN A 239 23.22 -28.58 -11.80
C ASN A 239 21.73 -28.34 -11.48
N LYS A 240 21.40 -27.33 -10.68
CA LYS A 240 20.01 -26.95 -10.37
C LYS A 240 19.83 -25.44 -10.46
N ALA A 241 18.67 -24.99 -10.92
CA ALA A 241 18.32 -23.57 -10.94
C ALA A 241 16.81 -23.34 -10.81
N LEU A 242 16.42 -22.19 -10.27
CA LEU A 242 15.05 -21.71 -10.19
C LEU A 242 14.89 -20.42 -11.00
N ILE A 243 13.84 -20.36 -11.82
CA ILE A 243 13.40 -19.14 -12.51
C ILE A 243 12.10 -18.67 -11.89
N ILE A 244 12.08 -17.41 -11.47
CA ILE A 244 10.90 -16.72 -10.98
C ILE A 244 10.42 -15.78 -12.08
N SER A 245 9.21 -16.00 -12.60
CA SER A 245 8.71 -15.21 -13.72
C SER A 245 7.21 -14.98 -13.64
N ALA A 246 6.82 -13.70 -13.74
CA ALA A 246 5.44 -13.27 -13.74
C ALA A 246 4.57 -14.06 -14.75
N THR A 247 3.29 -14.16 -14.46
CA THR A 247 2.32 -14.78 -15.35
C THR A 247 2.26 -14.02 -16.68
N GLY A 248 2.21 -14.75 -17.81
CA GLY A 248 2.12 -14.15 -19.15
C GLY A 248 3.46 -13.82 -19.83
N THR A 249 4.61 -14.00 -19.19
CA THR A 249 5.95 -13.70 -19.75
C THR A 249 6.54 -14.78 -20.68
N GLY A 250 5.83 -15.89 -20.87
CA GLY A 250 6.26 -16.97 -21.77
C GLY A 250 7.23 -18.00 -21.16
N LYS A 251 7.03 -18.40 -19.88
CA LYS A 251 7.81 -19.44 -19.18
C LYS A 251 8.05 -20.72 -20.01
N THR A 252 7.02 -21.18 -20.72
CA THR A 252 7.09 -22.37 -21.58
C THR A 252 8.01 -22.19 -22.79
N TYR A 253 8.07 -20.98 -23.37
CA TYR A 253 9.02 -20.67 -24.45
C TYR A 253 10.45 -20.55 -23.91
N LEU A 254 10.62 -19.89 -22.76
CA LEU A 254 11.93 -19.76 -22.09
C LEU A 254 12.56 -21.14 -21.82
N SER A 255 11.80 -22.06 -21.22
CA SER A 255 12.25 -23.44 -20.99
C SER A 255 12.56 -24.21 -22.27
N ALA A 256 11.78 -24.01 -23.34
CA ALA A 256 12.06 -24.63 -24.64
C ALA A 256 13.35 -24.10 -25.29
N PHE A 257 13.61 -22.79 -25.21
CA PHE A 257 14.85 -22.20 -25.71
C PHE A 257 16.06 -22.66 -24.89
N ASP A 258 15.91 -22.73 -23.57
CA ASP A 258 16.97 -23.20 -22.70
C ASP A 258 17.31 -24.69 -22.94
N ALA A 259 16.29 -25.54 -23.10
CA ALA A 259 16.48 -26.94 -23.50
C ALA A 259 17.17 -27.05 -24.87
N LYS A 260 16.89 -26.14 -25.82
CA LYS A 260 17.53 -26.12 -27.14
C LYS A 260 19.02 -25.76 -27.03
N THR A 261 19.38 -24.87 -26.11
CA THR A 261 20.77 -24.51 -25.80
C THR A 261 21.49 -25.65 -25.09
N PHE A 262 20.85 -26.30 -24.11
CA PHE A 262 21.40 -27.43 -23.34
C PHE A 262 21.58 -28.71 -24.18
N LYS A 263 20.72 -28.94 -25.18
CA LYS A 263 20.72 -30.11 -26.08
C LYS A 263 20.65 -31.46 -25.35
N PRO A 264 19.64 -31.72 -24.51
CA PRO A 264 19.51 -33.00 -23.81
C PRO A 264 19.21 -34.14 -24.79
N LYS A 265 19.66 -35.37 -24.47
CA LYS A 265 19.19 -36.57 -25.18
C LYS A 265 17.80 -36.92 -24.68
N LYS A 266 17.63 -36.97 -23.36
CA LYS A 266 16.35 -37.24 -22.67
C LYS A 266 15.91 -36.06 -21.81
N LEU A 267 14.67 -35.60 -21.96
CA LEU A 267 14.09 -34.51 -21.16
C LEU A 267 12.76 -34.93 -20.54
N LEU A 268 12.54 -34.55 -19.29
CA LEU A 268 11.25 -34.67 -18.61
C LEU A 268 10.70 -33.27 -18.30
N PHE A 269 9.49 -32.99 -18.77
CA PHE A 269 8.76 -31.77 -18.45
C PHE A 269 7.58 -32.12 -17.52
N VAL A 270 7.61 -31.60 -16.30
CA VAL A 270 6.66 -31.92 -15.23
C VAL A 270 5.76 -30.73 -14.94
N VAL A 271 4.46 -30.97 -14.93
CA VAL A 271 3.42 -29.96 -14.63
C VAL A 271 2.40 -30.50 -13.63
N HIS A 272 1.55 -29.64 -13.08
CA HIS A 272 0.49 -30.07 -12.15
C HIS A 272 -0.82 -30.51 -12.84
N ARG A 273 -1.06 -30.12 -14.11
CA ARG A 273 -2.30 -30.41 -14.87
C ARG A 273 -2.02 -30.97 -16.27
N LEU A 274 -2.90 -31.83 -16.74
CA LEU A 274 -2.77 -32.49 -18.05
C LEU A 274 -2.89 -31.52 -19.23
N THR A 275 -3.74 -30.51 -19.12
CA THR A 275 -3.92 -29.46 -20.13
C THR A 275 -2.61 -28.71 -20.40
N ILE A 276 -1.93 -28.28 -19.33
CA ILE A 276 -0.63 -27.58 -19.42
C ILE A 276 0.44 -28.47 -20.06
N ALA A 277 0.44 -29.79 -19.77
CA ALA A 277 1.36 -30.73 -20.40
C ALA A 277 1.15 -30.77 -21.92
N LYS A 278 -0.11 -30.81 -22.37
CA LYS A 278 -0.48 -30.80 -23.80
C LYS A 278 -0.05 -29.51 -24.49
N ASP A 279 -0.26 -28.34 -23.86
CA ASP A 279 0.11 -27.05 -24.44
C ASP A 279 1.62 -26.80 -24.44
N SER A 280 2.32 -27.27 -23.40
CA SER A 280 3.79 -27.26 -23.35
C SER A 280 4.38 -28.14 -24.45
N LEU A 281 3.81 -29.32 -24.67
CA LEU A 281 4.21 -30.22 -25.76
C LEU A 281 4.02 -29.56 -27.15
N LYS A 282 2.89 -28.85 -27.39
CA LYS A 282 2.70 -28.08 -28.63
C LYS A 282 3.76 -27.00 -28.80
N THR A 283 4.10 -26.30 -27.71
CA THR A 283 5.11 -25.23 -27.72
C THR A 283 6.51 -25.75 -28.03
N PHE A 284 6.94 -26.84 -27.38
CA PHE A 284 8.22 -27.49 -27.66
C PHE A 284 8.30 -28.02 -29.09
N LYS A 285 7.20 -28.56 -29.66
CA LYS A 285 7.15 -28.95 -31.08
C LYS A 285 7.40 -27.77 -32.02
N LYS A 286 6.90 -26.57 -31.70
CA LYS A 286 7.17 -25.36 -32.51
C LYS A 286 8.64 -24.96 -32.48
N VAL A 287 9.32 -25.09 -31.34
CA VAL A 287 10.72 -24.66 -31.15
C VAL A 287 11.75 -25.66 -31.69
N PHE A 288 11.50 -26.97 -31.53
CA PHE A 288 12.41 -28.05 -31.93
C PHE A 288 12.08 -28.67 -33.31
N GLY A 289 10.87 -28.44 -33.83
CA GLY A 289 10.43 -29.01 -35.10
C GLY A 289 10.41 -30.54 -35.08
N LYS A 290 10.93 -31.17 -36.16
CA LYS A 290 10.99 -32.64 -36.32
C LYS A 290 12.27 -33.28 -35.75
N ASN A 291 13.14 -32.51 -35.08
CA ASN A 291 14.47 -32.99 -34.69
C ASN A 291 14.47 -33.92 -33.46
N LYS A 292 13.37 -33.97 -32.70
CA LYS A 292 13.23 -34.73 -31.45
C LYS A 292 11.84 -35.37 -31.37
N THR A 293 11.76 -36.59 -30.86
CA THR A 293 10.47 -37.25 -30.58
C THR A 293 9.91 -36.77 -29.25
N MET A 294 8.60 -36.50 -29.20
CA MET A 294 7.95 -35.94 -28.00
C MET A 294 6.63 -36.66 -27.71
N GLY A 295 6.45 -37.08 -26.46
CA GLY A 295 5.32 -37.89 -26.02
C GLY A 295 4.69 -37.40 -24.73
N LEU A 296 3.45 -37.85 -24.47
CA LEU A 296 2.72 -37.56 -23.24
C LEU A 296 2.76 -38.78 -22.32
N TYR A 297 3.02 -38.57 -21.04
CA TYR A 297 2.98 -39.59 -20.00
C TYR A 297 1.91 -39.23 -18.97
N SER A 298 0.74 -39.86 -19.11
CA SER A 298 -0.45 -39.65 -18.31
C SER A 298 -1.14 -40.97 -17.99
N GLY A 299 -2.23 -40.92 -17.20
CA GLY A 299 -3.04 -42.10 -16.90
C GLY A 299 -3.60 -42.80 -18.14
N GLU A 300 -3.88 -42.05 -19.22
CA GLU A 300 -4.52 -42.52 -20.45
C GLU A 300 -3.52 -42.88 -21.58
N LYS A 301 -2.38 -42.18 -21.66
CA LYS A 301 -1.34 -42.38 -22.69
C LYS A 301 0.03 -42.45 -22.05
N ARG A 302 0.84 -43.45 -22.44
CA ARG A 302 2.16 -43.72 -21.84
C ARG A 302 3.20 -43.87 -22.93
N ASP A 303 3.61 -42.74 -23.50
CA ASP A 303 4.63 -42.71 -24.55
C ASP A 303 6.03 -42.73 -23.91
N LEU A 304 6.61 -43.92 -23.73
CA LEU A 304 7.91 -44.11 -23.06
C LEU A 304 9.11 -43.95 -24.01
N ASP A 305 8.96 -44.30 -25.29
CA ASP A 305 10.05 -44.27 -26.28
C ASP A 305 10.18 -42.91 -26.99
N CYS A 306 10.18 -41.82 -26.21
CA CYS A 306 10.36 -40.46 -26.73
C CYS A 306 11.65 -39.82 -26.20
N ASP A 307 12.23 -38.89 -26.96
CA ASP A 307 13.34 -38.07 -26.46
C ASP A 307 12.85 -37.19 -25.31
N PHE A 308 11.72 -36.48 -25.51
CA PHE A 308 11.13 -35.60 -24.51
C PHE A 308 9.77 -36.11 -24.04
N VAL A 309 9.60 -36.20 -22.73
CA VAL A 309 8.40 -36.72 -22.07
C VAL A 309 7.72 -35.60 -21.30
N PHE A 310 6.41 -35.42 -21.51
CA PHE A 310 5.59 -34.44 -20.79
C PHE A 310 4.62 -35.17 -19.85
N SER A 311 4.72 -34.91 -18.55
CA SER A 311 3.95 -35.64 -17.54
C SER A 311 3.33 -34.72 -16.50
N THR A 312 2.24 -35.18 -15.89
CA THR A 312 1.75 -34.58 -14.64
C THR A 312 2.51 -35.13 -13.44
N ILE A 313 2.72 -34.31 -12.41
CA ILE A 313 3.42 -34.70 -11.18
C ILE A 313 2.73 -35.88 -10.49
N GLN A 314 1.39 -35.89 -10.45
CA GLN A 314 0.59 -36.94 -9.83
C GLN A 314 0.79 -38.31 -10.50
N THR A 315 1.15 -38.33 -11.79
CA THR A 315 1.40 -39.57 -12.52
C THR A 315 2.84 -40.04 -12.28
N ILE A 316 3.81 -39.17 -12.55
CA ILE A 316 5.23 -39.57 -12.55
C ILE A 316 5.77 -39.85 -11.14
N SER A 317 5.25 -39.21 -10.09
CA SER A 317 5.74 -39.33 -8.71
C SER A 317 5.24 -40.56 -7.93
N LYS A 318 4.40 -41.41 -8.54
CA LYS A 318 3.97 -42.67 -7.92
C LYS A 318 5.13 -43.67 -7.99
N SER A 319 5.41 -44.38 -6.91
CA SER A 319 6.55 -45.33 -6.84
C SER A 319 6.53 -46.35 -7.97
N THR A 320 5.34 -46.87 -8.31
CA THR A 320 5.13 -47.82 -9.43
C THR A 320 5.48 -47.26 -10.81
N HIS A 321 5.60 -45.93 -10.94
CA HIS A 321 6.00 -45.25 -12.17
C HIS A 321 7.43 -44.73 -12.10
N LEU A 322 7.86 -44.20 -10.94
CA LEU A 322 9.25 -43.76 -10.71
C LEU A 322 10.23 -44.90 -10.99
N GLU A 323 9.97 -46.08 -10.42
CA GLU A 323 10.86 -47.25 -10.50
C GLU A 323 10.96 -47.84 -11.92
N ASN A 324 10.12 -47.42 -12.87
CA ASN A 324 10.23 -47.84 -14.27
C ASN A 324 11.33 -47.10 -15.04
N PHE A 325 11.85 -45.99 -14.48
CA PHE A 325 12.93 -45.21 -15.07
C PHE A 325 14.20 -45.39 -14.24
N SER A 326 15.38 -45.40 -14.86
CA SER A 326 16.63 -45.30 -14.09
C SER A 326 16.77 -43.89 -13.50
N LYS A 327 17.52 -43.76 -12.40
CA LYS A 327 17.75 -42.46 -11.76
C LYS A 327 18.39 -41.43 -12.70
N ASP A 328 19.23 -41.87 -13.63
CA ASP A 328 19.95 -41.08 -14.62
C ASP A 328 19.26 -41.03 -16.00
N HIS A 329 18.01 -41.52 -16.10
CA HIS A 329 17.32 -41.66 -17.39
C HIS A 329 17.14 -40.33 -18.12
N PHE A 330 16.89 -39.25 -17.38
CA PHE A 330 16.66 -37.91 -17.92
C PHE A 330 17.90 -37.03 -17.74
N ASP A 331 18.45 -36.50 -18.84
CA ASP A 331 19.55 -35.53 -18.78
C ASP A 331 19.08 -34.19 -18.22
N TYR A 332 17.84 -33.81 -18.52
CA TYR A 332 17.26 -32.54 -18.14
C TYR A 332 15.83 -32.72 -17.63
N ILE A 333 15.57 -32.29 -16.39
CA ILE A 333 14.22 -32.21 -15.82
C ILE A 333 13.82 -30.74 -15.68
N ILE A 334 12.61 -30.42 -16.16
CA ILE A 334 11.99 -29.09 -16.03
C ILE A 334 10.70 -29.26 -15.25
N ILE A 335 10.53 -28.49 -14.18
CA ILE A 335 9.34 -28.49 -13.32
C ILE A 335 8.67 -27.12 -13.42
N ASP A 336 7.44 -27.08 -13.93
CA ASP A 336 6.62 -25.86 -13.94
C ASP A 336 5.71 -25.78 -12.72
N GLU A 337 5.38 -24.55 -12.31
CA GLU A 337 4.70 -24.22 -11.06
C GLU A 337 5.33 -24.91 -9.84
N THR A 338 6.65 -24.76 -9.75
CA THR A 338 7.51 -25.34 -8.72
C THR A 338 7.11 -24.88 -7.31
N HIS A 339 6.33 -23.81 -7.16
CA HIS A 339 5.83 -23.42 -5.83
C HIS A 339 5.00 -24.51 -5.13
N ARG A 340 4.49 -25.49 -5.89
CA ARG A 340 3.83 -26.68 -5.36
C ARG A 340 4.79 -27.77 -4.86
N SER A 341 6.11 -27.60 -4.99
CA SER A 341 7.12 -28.64 -4.78
C SER A 341 7.37 -29.09 -3.34
N GLY A 342 6.86 -28.37 -2.35
CA GLY A 342 6.83 -28.82 -0.96
C GLY A 342 5.82 -29.95 -0.67
N ALA A 343 5.02 -30.38 -1.65
CA ALA A 343 4.22 -31.59 -1.51
C ALA A 343 5.10 -32.84 -1.69
N ASP A 344 4.87 -33.89 -0.91
CA ASP A 344 5.65 -35.14 -0.93
C ASP A 344 5.84 -35.74 -2.34
N SER A 345 4.90 -35.50 -3.26
CA SER A 345 5.00 -35.94 -4.65
C SER A 345 6.17 -35.32 -5.41
N TYR A 346 6.45 -34.04 -5.21
CA TYR A 346 7.57 -33.36 -5.86
C TYR A 346 8.90 -33.71 -5.21
N LEU A 347 8.95 -33.76 -3.87
CA LEU A 347 10.13 -34.22 -3.14
C LEU A 347 10.55 -35.61 -3.59
N ARG A 348 9.62 -36.57 -3.65
CA ARG A 348 9.89 -37.92 -4.19
C ARG A 348 10.48 -37.93 -5.59
N LEU A 349 10.06 -37.01 -6.47
CA LEU A 349 10.58 -36.92 -7.83
C LEU A 349 12.00 -36.34 -7.84
N ILE A 350 12.22 -35.26 -7.09
CA ILE A 350 13.51 -34.56 -7.02
C ILE A 350 14.57 -35.43 -6.33
N ASP A 351 14.18 -36.18 -5.29
CA ASP A 351 15.08 -37.08 -4.54
C ASP A 351 15.41 -38.37 -5.31
N TYR A 352 14.56 -38.78 -6.24
CA TYR A 352 14.75 -40.02 -7.02
C TYR A 352 15.68 -39.84 -8.21
N PHE A 353 15.46 -38.81 -9.03
CA PHE A 353 16.21 -38.59 -10.27
C PHE A 353 17.49 -37.79 -10.04
N GLU A 354 18.54 -38.15 -10.78
CA GLU A 354 19.86 -37.49 -10.77
C GLU A 354 20.17 -36.91 -12.17
N PRO A 355 19.43 -35.88 -12.64
CA PRO A 355 19.66 -35.31 -13.96
C PRO A 355 20.96 -34.49 -14.01
N LYS A 356 21.48 -34.27 -15.22
CA LYS A 356 22.60 -33.33 -15.43
C LYS A 356 22.22 -31.89 -15.13
N PHE A 357 20.95 -31.55 -15.35
CA PHE A 357 20.40 -30.25 -14.96
C PHE A 357 18.94 -30.38 -14.52
N LEU A 358 18.56 -29.65 -13.47
CA LEU A 358 17.19 -29.53 -12.98
C LEU A 358 16.77 -28.05 -12.99
N LEU A 359 15.70 -27.73 -13.71
CA LEU A 359 15.16 -26.38 -13.77
C LEU A 359 13.77 -26.33 -13.12
N GLY A 360 13.62 -25.48 -12.12
CA GLY A 360 12.33 -25.07 -11.57
C GLY A 360 11.86 -23.77 -12.20
N MET A 361 10.57 -23.66 -12.49
CA MET A 361 9.93 -22.41 -12.88
C MET A 361 8.72 -22.14 -11.99
N THR A 362 8.56 -20.91 -11.55
CA THR A 362 7.38 -20.48 -10.77
C THR A 362 7.11 -19.00 -10.98
N ALA A 363 5.87 -18.56 -10.81
CA ALA A 363 5.58 -17.13 -10.69
C ALA A 363 5.80 -16.60 -9.26
N THR A 364 5.69 -17.49 -8.28
CA THR A 364 5.53 -17.12 -6.87
C THR A 364 6.29 -18.12 -6.01
N PRO A 365 7.60 -17.93 -5.78
CA PRO A 365 8.36 -18.82 -4.91
C PRO A 365 7.94 -18.68 -3.43
N GLU A 366 7.27 -17.59 -3.06
CA GLU A 366 6.83 -17.31 -1.70
C GLU A 366 5.63 -18.21 -1.33
N ARG A 367 5.81 -19.16 -0.40
CA ARG A 367 4.72 -19.97 0.16
C ARG A 367 4.22 -19.43 1.49
N THR A 368 2.94 -19.65 1.77
CA THR A 368 2.32 -19.32 3.06
C THR A 368 2.62 -20.36 4.16
N ASP A 369 2.99 -21.58 3.79
CA ASP A 369 3.25 -22.69 4.73
C ASP A 369 4.71 -22.79 5.20
N GLY A 370 5.59 -21.88 4.75
CA GLY A 370 6.96 -21.76 5.23
C GLY A 370 7.98 -22.76 4.68
N ASN A 371 7.62 -23.59 3.69
CA ASN A 371 8.55 -24.53 3.06
C ASN A 371 9.56 -23.82 2.13
N ASP A 372 10.86 -24.12 2.31
CA ASP A 372 11.95 -23.55 1.51
C ASP A 372 12.08 -24.26 0.15
N ILE A 373 11.43 -23.72 -0.88
CA ILE A 373 11.59 -24.17 -2.27
C ILE A 373 13.00 -23.88 -2.80
N PHE A 374 13.65 -22.81 -2.33
CA PHE A 374 14.96 -22.39 -2.83
C PHE A 374 16.02 -23.42 -2.51
N GLN A 375 15.94 -24.06 -1.34
CA GLN A 375 16.81 -25.16 -0.95
C GLN A 375 16.78 -26.33 -1.95
N LEU A 376 15.62 -26.64 -2.54
CA LEU A 376 15.49 -27.73 -3.52
C LEU A 376 16.33 -27.50 -4.79
N PHE A 377 16.64 -26.23 -5.08
CA PHE A 377 17.45 -25.80 -6.23
C PHE A 377 18.83 -25.25 -5.81
N ASP A 378 19.28 -25.63 -4.61
CA ASP A 378 20.56 -25.22 -4.01
C ASP A 378 20.73 -23.68 -3.97
N HIS A 379 19.62 -22.96 -3.77
CA HIS A 379 19.53 -21.49 -3.73
C HIS A 379 19.98 -20.78 -5.03
N ASN A 380 20.12 -21.51 -6.15
CA ASN A 380 20.51 -20.92 -7.44
C ASN A 380 19.30 -20.30 -8.14
N ILE A 381 19.06 -19.01 -7.93
CA ILE A 381 18.04 -18.26 -8.67
C ILE A 381 18.67 -17.76 -9.99
N ALA A 382 18.23 -18.32 -11.12
CA ALA A 382 18.75 -17.93 -12.43
C ALA A 382 18.23 -16.55 -12.87
N TYR A 383 16.98 -16.25 -12.57
CA TYR A 383 16.36 -14.99 -12.97
C TYR A 383 15.06 -14.72 -12.20
N GLU A 384 14.78 -13.44 -11.88
CA GLU A 384 13.54 -12.99 -11.23
C GLU A 384 12.88 -11.85 -12.04
N ILE A 385 11.64 -12.08 -12.49
CA ILE A 385 10.82 -11.09 -13.21
C ILE A 385 9.47 -10.94 -12.53
N ARG A 386 9.19 -9.74 -12.02
CA ARG A 386 7.90 -9.35 -11.45
C ARG A 386 7.07 -8.51 -12.44
N LEU A 387 5.83 -8.19 -12.05
CA LEU A 387 4.84 -7.50 -12.87
C LEU A 387 5.38 -6.20 -13.51
N ASN A 388 5.97 -5.30 -12.72
CA ASN A 388 6.46 -4.00 -13.22
C ASN A 388 7.51 -4.14 -14.32
N ARG A 389 8.54 -4.96 -14.11
CA ARG A 389 9.59 -5.18 -15.11
C ARG A 389 9.02 -5.82 -16.38
N ALA A 390 8.05 -6.73 -16.24
CA ALA A 390 7.36 -7.32 -17.39
C ALA A 390 6.47 -6.31 -18.16
N MET A 391 5.95 -5.27 -17.49
CA MET A 391 5.27 -4.15 -18.13
C MET A 391 6.23 -3.18 -18.81
N GLU A 392 7.38 -2.88 -18.20
CA GLU A 392 8.43 -2.00 -18.74
C GLU A 392 8.99 -2.50 -20.08
N GLU A 393 9.12 -3.81 -20.21
CA GLU A 393 9.58 -4.52 -21.40
C GLU A 393 8.43 -4.79 -22.41
N GLU A 394 7.23 -4.23 -22.17
CA GLU A 394 6.04 -4.38 -23.00
C GLU A 394 5.74 -5.86 -23.34
N MET A 395 5.93 -6.77 -22.39
CA MET A 395 5.63 -8.20 -22.61
C MET A 395 4.18 -8.54 -22.30
N LEU A 396 3.55 -7.71 -21.49
CA LEU A 396 2.19 -7.85 -21.01
C LEU A 396 1.25 -6.90 -21.75
N CYS A 397 -0.02 -7.30 -21.84
CA CYS A 397 -1.09 -6.41 -22.26
C CYS A 397 -1.26 -5.32 -21.19
N SER A 398 -1.43 -4.07 -21.62
CA SER A 398 -1.73 -2.97 -20.69
C SER A 398 -3.02 -3.24 -19.92
N PHE A 399 -3.16 -2.66 -18.73
CA PHE A 399 -4.40 -2.77 -17.97
C PHE A 399 -4.83 -1.42 -17.38
N HIS A 400 -6.14 -1.27 -17.19
CA HIS A 400 -6.72 -0.14 -16.47
C HIS A 400 -7.42 -0.70 -15.24
N TYR A 401 -6.86 -0.40 -14.07
CA TYR A 401 -7.34 -0.85 -12.77
C TYR A 401 -8.23 0.20 -12.14
N TYR A 402 -9.42 -0.22 -11.72
CA TYR A 402 -10.44 0.60 -11.08
C TYR A 402 -10.80 -0.01 -9.73
N GLY A 403 -10.29 0.57 -8.65
CA GLY A 403 -10.73 0.27 -7.29
C GLY A 403 -12.01 1.05 -6.99
N VAL A 404 -13.12 0.33 -6.83
CA VAL A 404 -14.44 0.88 -6.58
C VAL A 404 -14.95 0.43 -5.22
N THR A 405 -15.64 1.32 -4.53
CA THR A 405 -16.22 1.03 -3.22
C THR A 405 -17.34 0.01 -3.38
N ASP A 406 -17.39 -1.03 -2.55
CA ASP A 406 -18.55 -1.94 -2.48
C ASP A 406 -19.75 -1.23 -1.77
N ILE A 407 -20.98 -1.71 -1.95
CA ILE A 407 -22.14 -1.05 -1.32
C ILE A 407 -22.18 -1.22 0.20
N LEU A 408 -22.84 -0.26 0.86
CA LEU A 408 -23.38 -0.37 2.22
C LEU A 408 -24.79 -0.93 2.12
N ILE A 409 -25.10 -2.02 2.82
CA ILE A 409 -26.46 -2.56 2.90
C ILE A 409 -26.88 -2.48 4.37
N ASP A 410 -28.01 -1.83 4.66
CA ASP A 410 -28.54 -1.65 6.02
C ASP A 410 -27.53 -1.04 7.02
N ASN A 411 -26.73 -0.06 6.57
CA ASN A 411 -25.61 0.54 7.30
C ASN A 411 -24.48 -0.42 7.70
N ASN A 412 -24.50 -1.67 7.24
CA ASN A 412 -23.41 -2.61 7.42
C ASN A 412 -22.51 -2.63 6.17
N GLU A 413 -21.21 -2.50 6.40
CA GLU A 413 -20.21 -2.67 5.36
C GLU A 413 -20.06 -4.15 4.98
N ILE A 414 -19.89 -4.42 3.68
CA ILE A 414 -19.55 -5.75 3.22
C ILE A 414 -18.10 -6.04 3.60
N ASP A 415 -17.92 -6.95 4.55
CA ASP A 415 -16.62 -7.47 4.99
C ASP A 415 -16.48 -8.99 4.71
N ASN A 416 -15.41 -9.62 5.20
CA ASN A 416 -15.17 -11.06 4.99
C ASN A 416 -16.14 -11.97 5.73
N LYS A 417 -16.74 -11.44 6.81
CA LYS A 417 -17.68 -12.14 7.67
C LYS A 417 -19.12 -11.87 7.27
N ALA A 418 -19.35 -10.99 6.30
CA ALA A 418 -20.66 -10.60 5.82
C ALA A 418 -21.55 -11.82 5.53
N ASP A 419 -22.82 -11.64 5.89
CA ASP A 419 -23.84 -12.65 5.67
C ASP A 419 -23.98 -12.93 4.18
N PHE A 420 -24.20 -14.20 3.85
CA PHE A 420 -24.35 -14.66 2.48
C PHE A 420 -25.42 -13.86 1.71
N ASN A 421 -26.50 -13.47 2.39
CA ASN A 421 -27.59 -12.68 1.82
C ASN A 421 -27.15 -11.27 1.37
N LEU A 422 -26.20 -10.66 2.07
CA LEU A 422 -25.64 -9.35 1.70
C LEU A 422 -24.78 -9.47 0.43
N LEU A 423 -24.07 -10.60 0.28
CA LEU A 423 -23.20 -10.85 -0.87
C LEU A 423 -23.97 -11.05 -2.19
N ILE A 424 -25.25 -11.46 -2.12
CA ILE A 424 -26.11 -11.72 -3.29
C ILE A 424 -27.31 -10.76 -3.38
N SER A 425 -27.28 -9.65 -2.64
CA SER A 425 -28.39 -8.70 -2.65
C SER A 425 -28.60 -8.13 -4.06
N SER A 426 -29.86 -7.86 -4.41
CA SER A 426 -30.20 -7.30 -5.72
C SER A 426 -29.52 -5.95 -5.96
N GLU A 427 -29.37 -5.14 -4.90
CA GLU A 427 -28.65 -3.87 -4.95
C GLU A 427 -27.17 -4.05 -5.32
N ARG A 428 -26.47 -5.02 -4.67
CA ARG A 428 -25.05 -5.29 -4.96
C ARG A 428 -24.88 -5.76 -6.40
N VAL A 429 -25.73 -6.70 -6.84
CA VAL A 429 -25.71 -7.25 -8.19
C VAL A 429 -25.89 -6.14 -9.23
N ASN A 430 -26.87 -5.26 -9.01
CA ASN A 430 -27.12 -4.13 -9.91
C ASN A 430 -25.90 -3.18 -9.98
N ARG A 431 -25.26 -2.88 -8.85
CA ARG A 431 -24.03 -2.08 -8.83
C ARG A 431 -22.90 -2.76 -9.58
N ILE A 432 -22.70 -4.06 -9.40
CA ILE A 432 -21.65 -4.80 -10.10
C ILE A 432 -21.86 -4.72 -11.61
N ILE A 433 -23.09 -4.94 -12.07
CA ILE A 433 -23.46 -4.83 -13.48
C ILE A 433 -23.26 -3.40 -13.99
N GLU A 434 -23.69 -2.38 -13.24
CA GLU A 434 -23.54 -0.97 -13.61
C GLU A 434 -22.06 -0.60 -13.82
N GLN A 435 -21.20 -0.93 -12.86
CA GLN A 435 -19.76 -0.64 -12.96
C GLN A 435 -19.10 -1.45 -14.09
N ALA A 436 -19.50 -2.71 -14.28
CA ALA A 436 -18.98 -3.55 -15.35
C ALA A 436 -19.31 -2.99 -16.75
N ILE A 437 -20.51 -2.42 -16.93
CA ILE A 437 -20.92 -1.74 -18.16
C ILE A 437 -20.20 -0.39 -18.30
N PHE A 438 -20.13 0.41 -17.23
CA PHE A 438 -19.54 1.74 -17.24
C PHE A 438 -18.06 1.74 -17.67
N TYR A 439 -17.26 0.85 -17.07
CA TYR A 439 -15.85 0.72 -17.45
C TYR A 439 -15.64 -0.10 -18.74
N GLY A 440 -16.57 -1.00 -19.05
CA GLY A 440 -16.62 -1.79 -20.28
C GLY A 440 -15.33 -2.59 -20.59
N SER A 441 -15.19 -3.00 -21.85
CA SER A 441 -14.02 -3.71 -22.37
C SER A 441 -13.33 -2.96 -23.51
N ASP A 442 -12.14 -3.40 -23.90
CA ASP A 442 -11.27 -2.71 -24.86
C ASP A 442 -11.88 -2.47 -26.25
N ASN A 443 -12.81 -3.33 -26.68
CA ASN A 443 -13.48 -3.27 -27.97
C ASN A 443 -15.01 -3.37 -27.91
N GLY A 444 -15.59 -3.27 -26.70
CA GLY A 444 -17.03 -3.40 -26.48
C GLY A 444 -17.55 -4.85 -26.40
N ILE A 445 -16.73 -5.85 -26.74
CA ILE A 445 -17.10 -7.28 -26.62
C ILE A 445 -16.48 -7.87 -25.36
N THR A 446 -17.28 -7.93 -24.29
CA THR A 446 -16.80 -8.38 -22.98
C THR A 446 -16.51 -9.88 -22.91
N ARG A 447 -15.31 -10.24 -22.46
CA ARG A 447 -14.87 -11.60 -22.13
C ARG A 447 -14.27 -11.56 -20.74
N GLY A 448 -15.13 -11.73 -19.74
CA GLY A 448 -14.83 -11.44 -18.35
C GLY A 448 -14.59 -12.67 -17.47
N LEU A 449 -13.73 -12.52 -16.47
CA LEU A 449 -13.65 -13.41 -15.32
C LEU A 449 -14.09 -12.67 -14.06
N VAL A 450 -14.91 -13.33 -13.23
CA VAL A 450 -15.37 -12.80 -11.95
C VAL A 450 -14.88 -13.69 -10.81
N PHE A 451 -14.08 -13.12 -9.91
CA PHE A 451 -13.53 -13.81 -8.75
C PHE A 451 -14.37 -13.52 -7.51
N CYS A 452 -15.06 -14.54 -7.02
CA CYS A 452 -15.92 -14.51 -5.83
C CYS A 452 -15.21 -15.07 -4.61
N SER A 453 -15.74 -14.77 -3.42
CA SER A 453 -15.22 -15.26 -2.14
C SER A 453 -15.61 -16.71 -1.86
N ARG A 454 -16.83 -17.12 -2.26
CA ARG A 454 -17.41 -18.44 -1.91
C ARG A 454 -18.00 -19.16 -3.13
N LYS A 455 -17.96 -20.51 -3.13
CA LYS A 455 -18.52 -21.33 -4.23
C LYS A 455 -20.01 -21.06 -4.45
N LYS A 456 -20.79 -20.95 -3.37
CA LYS A 456 -22.23 -20.66 -3.43
C LYS A 456 -22.50 -19.28 -4.03
N GLU A 457 -21.70 -18.28 -3.66
CA GLU A 457 -21.80 -16.91 -4.17
C GLU A 457 -21.59 -16.89 -5.69
N ALA A 458 -20.57 -17.59 -6.19
CA ALA A 458 -20.31 -17.68 -7.63
C ALA A 458 -21.48 -18.26 -8.43
N ILE A 459 -22.15 -19.29 -7.90
CA ILE A 459 -23.31 -19.94 -8.56
C ILE A 459 -24.52 -19.01 -8.58
N GLU A 460 -24.86 -18.40 -7.44
CA GLU A 460 -26.00 -17.51 -7.32
C GLU A 460 -25.80 -16.22 -8.15
N LEU A 461 -24.63 -15.60 -8.08
CA LEU A 461 -24.32 -14.41 -8.88
C LEU A 461 -24.39 -14.71 -10.38
N SER A 462 -23.89 -15.86 -10.83
CA SER A 462 -24.04 -16.27 -12.23
C SER A 462 -25.51 -16.40 -12.62
N THR A 463 -26.35 -16.95 -11.75
CA THR A 463 -27.80 -17.07 -11.99
C THR A 463 -28.46 -15.69 -12.11
N LEU A 464 -28.14 -14.77 -11.18
CA LEU A 464 -28.67 -13.41 -11.18
C LEU A 464 -28.20 -12.59 -12.39
N PHE A 465 -26.96 -12.77 -12.86
CA PHE A 465 -26.48 -12.14 -14.09
C PHE A 465 -27.22 -12.65 -15.33
N ASN A 466 -27.51 -13.97 -15.39
CA ASN A 466 -28.30 -14.54 -16.48
C ASN A 466 -29.74 -13.98 -16.49
N LEU A 467 -30.35 -13.74 -15.33
CA LEU A 467 -31.66 -13.08 -15.24
C LEU A 467 -31.64 -11.64 -15.74
N ASN A 468 -30.49 -10.96 -15.67
CA ASN A 468 -30.27 -9.61 -16.19
C ASN A 468 -29.77 -9.58 -17.64
N GLY A 469 -29.81 -10.71 -18.37
CA GLY A 469 -29.54 -10.79 -19.81
C GLY A 469 -28.09 -11.05 -20.20
N PHE A 470 -27.18 -11.30 -19.25
CA PHE A 470 -25.79 -11.70 -19.53
C PHE A 470 -25.67 -13.20 -19.72
N LYS A 471 -24.80 -13.66 -20.62
CA LYS A 471 -24.53 -15.10 -20.78
C LYS A 471 -23.40 -15.51 -19.86
N THR A 472 -23.71 -16.18 -18.75
CA THR A 472 -22.68 -16.49 -17.74
C THR A 472 -22.74 -17.94 -17.25
N VAL A 473 -21.62 -18.43 -16.72
CA VAL A 473 -21.53 -19.74 -16.06
C VAL A 473 -20.64 -19.65 -14.82
N ALA A 474 -20.98 -20.40 -13.77
CA ALA A 474 -20.13 -20.59 -12.61
C ALA A 474 -19.29 -21.87 -12.74
N LEU A 475 -17.98 -21.76 -12.53
CA LEU A 475 -17.08 -22.91 -12.46
C LEU A 475 -16.53 -23.02 -11.03
N THR A 476 -16.83 -24.15 -10.38
CA THR A 476 -16.31 -24.53 -9.05
C THR A 476 -15.36 -25.73 -9.14
N GLY A 477 -14.59 -25.97 -8.06
CA GLY A 477 -13.64 -27.09 -8.00
C GLY A 477 -14.27 -28.47 -8.28
N ASP A 478 -15.59 -28.55 -8.17
CA ASP A 478 -16.39 -29.76 -8.33
C ASP A 478 -16.78 -30.03 -9.81
N CYS A 479 -16.60 -29.05 -10.70
CA CYS A 479 -16.87 -29.21 -12.15
C CYS A 479 -15.84 -30.12 -12.83
N SER A 480 -16.28 -30.89 -13.82
CA SER A 480 -15.43 -31.77 -14.64
C SER A 480 -14.50 -30.99 -15.57
N GLU A 481 -13.42 -31.62 -16.05
CA GLU A 481 -12.52 -31.00 -17.04
C GLU A 481 -13.22 -30.67 -18.36
N GLU A 482 -14.21 -31.49 -18.76
CA GLU A 482 -14.97 -31.27 -20.00
C GLU A 482 -15.88 -30.04 -19.91
N GLU A 483 -16.58 -29.85 -18.79
CA GLU A 483 -17.39 -28.65 -18.55
C GLU A 483 -16.55 -27.38 -18.55
N ARG A 484 -15.36 -27.44 -17.92
CA ARG A 484 -14.40 -26.32 -17.94
C ARG A 484 -13.94 -26.00 -19.36
N ALA A 485 -13.55 -27.00 -20.14
CA ALA A 485 -13.10 -26.81 -21.51
C ALA A 485 -14.18 -26.16 -22.39
N LYS A 486 -15.43 -26.64 -22.29
CA LYS A 486 -16.57 -26.08 -23.03
C LYS A 486 -16.87 -24.64 -22.64
N ALA A 487 -16.80 -24.30 -21.34
CA ALA A 487 -17.01 -22.93 -20.87
C ALA A 487 -15.93 -21.98 -21.40
N ILE A 488 -14.66 -22.41 -21.40
CA ILE A 488 -13.55 -21.62 -21.95
C ILE A 488 -13.74 -21.39 -23.46
N GLU A 489 -14.04 -22.44 -24.22
CA GLU A 489 -14.29 -22.33 -25.66
C GLU A 489 -15.42 -21.35 -25.97
N LYS A 490 -16.51 -21.40 -25.20
CA LYS A 490 -17.61 -20.43 -25.34
C LYS A 490 -17.21 -19.01 -24.97
N LEU A 491 -16.35 -18.79 -23.97
CA LEU A 491 -15.86 -17.46 -23.62
C LEU A 491 -14.96 -16.87 -24.73
N GLU A 492 -14.16 -17.70 -25.39
CA GLU A 492 -13.24 -17.28 -26.46
C GLU A 492 -13.88 -17.18 -27.85
N SER A 493 -15.08 -17.74 -28.01
CA SER A 493 -15.83 -17.73 -29.27
C SER A 493 -16.10 -16.31 -29.78
N ASP A 494 -15.92 -16.12 -31.08
CA ASP A 494 -16.29 -14.88 -31.77
C ASP A 494 -17.75 -14.91 -32.27
N ASN A 495 -18.43 -16.06 -32.14
CA ASN A 495 -19.86 -16.17 -32.40
C ASN A 495 -20.68 -15.58 -31.25
N LEU A 496 -21.16 -14.34 -31.41
CA LEU A 496 -21.94 -13.60 -30.41
C LEU A 496 -23.19 -14.35 -29.91
N ASN A 497 -23.74 -15.28 -30.69
CA ASN A 497 -24.91 -16.06 -30.28
C ASN A 497 -24.57 -17.14 -29.23
N GLU A 498 -23.38 -17.73 -29.29
CA GLU A 498 -22.94 -18.82 -28.41
C GLU A 498 -21.94 -18.35 -27.34
N LYS A 499 -21.36 -17.17 -27.54
CA LYS A 499 -20.36 -16.57 -26.67
C LYS A 499 -20.87 -16.38 -25.24
N LEU A 500 -20.03 -16.69 -24.26
CA LEU A 500 -20.21 -16.27 -22.87
C LEU A 500 -19.63 -14.87 -22.65
N ASP A 501 -20.28 -14.09 -21.78
CA ASP A 501 -19.79 -12.78 -21.34
C ASP A 501 -18.91 -12.90 -20.10
N TYR A 502 -19.30 -13.75 -19.14
CA TYR A 502 -18.56 -13.95 -17.89
C TYR A 502 -18.46 -15.41 -17.45
N ILE A 503 -17.34 -15.73 -16.81
CA ILE A 503 -17.20 -16.95 -15.99
C ILE A 503 -16.98 -16.53 -14.53
N PHE A 504 -17.84 -17.01 -13.65
CA PHE A 504 -17.74 -16.84 -12.20
C PHE A 504 -16.90 -17.96 -11.58
N THR A 505 -15.99 -17.62 -10.68
CA THR A 505 -15.08 -18.59 -10.06
C THR A 505 -14.61 -18.17 -8.69
N VAL A 506 -13.99 -19.09 -7.96
CA VAL A 506 -13.30 -18.82 -6.68
C VAL A 506 -11.81 -19.03 -6.90
N ASP A 507 -11.34 -20.29 -6.87
CA ASP A 507 -9.90 -20.61 -6.95
C ASP A 507 -9.45 -21.36 -8.21
N ILE A 508 -10.36 -21.80 -9.07
CA ILE A 508 -9.99 -22.68 -10.21
C ILE A 508 -9.01 -22.00 -11.16
N PHE A 509 -9.22 -20.70 -11.39
CA PHE A 509 -8.43 -19.88 -12.31
C PHE A 509 -7.25 -19.19 -11.62
N ASN A 510 -7.04 -19.42 -10.32
CA ASN A 510 -5.81 -18.97 -9.66
C ASN A 510 -4.60 -19.66 -10.32
N GLU A 511 -4.75 -20.90 -10.81
CA GLU A 511 -3.67 -21.64 -11.46
C GLU A 511 -4.14 -22.54 -12.62
N GLY A 512 -3.33 -22.65 -13.67
CA GLY A 512 -3.36 -23.78 -14.61
C GLY A 512 -4.47 -23.82 -15.67
N ILE A 513 -5.02 -22.67 -16.10
CA ILE A 513 -5.85 -22.54 -17.31
C ILE A 513 -5.40 -21.32 -18.13
N ASP A 514 -5.35 -21.47 -19.46
CA ASP A 514 -4.95 -20.43 -20.40
C ASP A 514 -6.16 -19.92 -21.20
N ILE A 515 -6.58 -18.67 -20.97
CA ILE A 515 -7.60 -17.97 -21.75
C ILE A 515 -7.04 -16.61 -22.20
N PRO A 516 -6.29 -16.54 -23.30
CA PRO A 516 -5.63 -15.31 -23.74
C PRO A 516 -6.60 -14.15 -24.04
N LYS A 517 -7.81 -14.45 -24.52
CA LYS A 517 -8.81 -13.45 -24.95
C LYS A 517 -9.56 -12.73 -23.82
N ILE A 518 -9.28 -13.00 -22.55
CA ILE A 518 -9.90 -12.27 -21.42
C ILE A 518 -9.58 -10.78 -21.55
N ASN A 519 -10.59 -9.91 -21.49
CA ASN A 519 -10.40 -8.45 -21.53
C ASN A 519 -11.04 -7.71 -20.36
N GLN A 520 -11.73 -8.43 -19.46
CA GLN A 520 -12.23 -7.86 -18.21
C GLN A 520 -12.01 -8.81 -17.03
N ILE A 521 -11.62 -8.26 -15.88
CA ILE A 521 -11.50 -8.99 -14.61
C ILE A 521 -12.30 -8.22 -13.56
N ILE A 522 -13.19 -8.91 -12.86
CA ILE A 522 -13.95 -8.37 -11.74
C ILE A 522 -13.54 -9.13 -10.48
N MET A 523 -13.08 -8.40 -9.47
CA MET A 523 -12.71 -8.94 -8.16
C MET A 523 -13.80 -8.57 -7.16
N LEU A 524 -14.45 -9.57 -6.57
CA LEU A 524 -15.56 -9.41 -5.60
C LEU A 524 -15.18 -10.00 -4.23
N ARG A 525 -13.90 -10.21 -3.98
CA ARG A 525 -13.39 -10.88 -2.78
C ARG A 525 -12.25 -10.07 -2.17
N PRO A 526 -12.06 -10.15 -0.85
CA PRO A 526 -10.92 -9.54 -0.18
C PRO A 526 -9.58 -9.97 -0.79
N THR A 527 -8.64 -9.04 -0.82
CA THR A 527 -7.24 -9.35 -1.11
C THR A 527 -6.57 -9.90 0.16
N GLU A 528 -6.59 -11.23 0.33
CA GLU A 528 -5.88 -11.89 1.44
C GLU A 528 -4.38 -12.04 1.18
N SER A 529 -3.96 -11.95 -0.09
CA SER A 529 -2.57 -12.14 -0.50
C SER A 529 -2.26 -11.41 -1.79
N ALA A 530 -1.19 -10.59 -1.77
CA ALA A 530 -0.66 -9.92 -2.96
C ALA A 530 -0.27 -10.91 -4.08
N ILE A 531 0.17 -12.11 -3.70
CA ILE A 531 0.55 -13.19 -4.61
C ILE A 531 -0.66 -13.64 -5.43
N ILE A 532 -1.76 -13.95 -4.74
CA ILE A 532 -2.98 -14.44 -5.38
C ILE A 532 -3.59 -13.34 -6.26
N PHE A 533 -3.57 -12.10 -5.79
CA PHE A 533 -4.01 -10.93 -6.56
C PHE A 533 -3.26 -10.81 -7.90
N ILE A 534 -1.91 -10.88 -7.89
CA ILE A 534 -1.09 -10.81 -9.12
C ILE A 534 -1.37 -12.02 -10.04
N GLN A 535 -1.56 -13.22 -9.47
CA GLN A 535 -1.89 -14.41 -10.25
C GLN A 535 -3.23 -14.25 -10.99
N GLN A 536 -4.24 -13.69 -10.34
CA GLN A 536 -5.57 -13.42 -10.91
C GLN A 536 -5.49 -12.34 -11.99
N LEU A 537 -4.85 -11.20 -11.68
CA LEU A 537 -4.62 -10.12 -12.62
C LEU A 537 -3.89 -10.64 -13.89
N GLY A 538 -2.84 -11.42 -13.70
CA GLY A 538 -2.01 -11.97 -14.77
C GLY A 538 -2.72 -12.94 -15.72
N ARG A 539 -3.95 -13.39 -15.41
CA ARG A 539 -4.79 -14.13 -16.37
C ARG A 539 -5.27 -13.23 -17.51
N GLY A 540 -5.52 -11.96 -17.22
CA GLY A 540 -5.86 -10.96 -18.21
C GLY A 540 -4.62 -10.46 -18.97
N LEU A 541 -3.43 -10.45 -18.39
CA LEU A 541 -2.30 -9.71 -18.97
C LEU A 541 -1.63 -10.34 -20.21
N ARG A 542 -2.16 -11.44 -20.75
CA ARG A 542 -1.66 -12.03 -22.00
C ARG A 542 -1.99 -11.16 -23.22
N LYS A 543 -1.00 -10.99 -24.11
CA LYS A 543 -1.15 -10.31 -25.40
C LYS A 543 -1.80 -11.23 -26.43
N VAL A 544 -2.79 -10.71 -27.14
CA VAL A 544 -3.47 -11.35 -28.27
C VAL A 544 -3.76 -10.30 -29.32
N GLU A 545 -3.74 -10.69 -30.59
CA GLU A 545 -4.15 -9.80 -31.68
C GLU A 545 -5.59 -9.30 -31.48
N GLY A 546 -5.81 -8.00 -31.71
CA GLY A 546 -7.12 -7.36 -31.52
C GLY A 546 -7.46 -6.97 -30.08
N LYS A 547 -6.63 -7.36 -29.09
CA LYS A 547 -6.80 -6.96 -27.69
C LYS A 547 -5.86 -5.82 -27.32
N SER A 548 -6.43 -4.67 -26.94
CA SER A 548 -5.66 -3.46 -26.65
C SER A 548 -5.24 -3.36 -25.18
N TYR A 549 -6.15 -3.68 -24.25
CA TYR A 549 -5.91 -3.62 -22.81
C TYR A 549 -6.88 -4.54 -22.05
N VAL A 550 -6.66 -4.67 -20.74
CA VAL A 550 -7.56 -5.36 -19.81
C VAL A 550 -8.20 -4.36 -18.87
N THR A 551 -9.52 -4.39 -18.74
CA THR A 551 -10.23 -3.66 -17.68
C THR A 551 -10.23 -4.49 -16.40
N VAL A 552 -9.77 -3.94 -15.29
CA VAL A 552 -9.79 -4.61 -13.98
C VAL A 552 -10.63 -3.79 -13.03
N ILE A 553 -11.68 -4.38 -12.46
CA ILE A 553 -12.60 -3.72 -11.53
C ILE A 553 -12.51 -4.46 -10.21
N ASP A 554 -12.03 -3.80 -9.17
CA ASP A 554 -11.90 -4.38 -7.83
C ASP A 554 -12.92 -3.72 -6.88
N PHE A 555 -13.85 -4.52 -6.36
CA PHE A 555 -14.84 -4.08 -5.39
C PHE A 555 -14.25 -4.17 -3.99
N ILE A 556 -13.88 -3.01 -3.46
CA ILE A 556 -13.15 -2.88 -2.21
C ILE A 556 -14.14 -2.56 -1.09
N GLY A 557 -14.35 -3.57 -0.23
CA GLY A 557 -15.04 -3.46 1.05
C GLY A 557 -14.14 -2.90 2.16
N ASN A 558 -14.60 -2.98 3.41
CA ASN A 558 -13.79 -2.60 4.56
C ASN A 558 -12.99 -3.81 5.05
N TYR A 559 -11.80 -3.99 4.46
CA TYR A 559 -10.91 -5.09 4.78
C TYR A 559 -9.63 -4.56 5.41
N GLU A 560 -9.22 -5.17 6.52
CA GLU A 560 -7.93 -4.86 7.19
C GLU A 560 -6.73 -5.02 6.24
N ASN A 561 -6.85 -5.89 5.24
CA ASN A 561 -5.77 -6.23 4.31
C ASN A 561 -5.76 -5.38 3.03
N ASN A 562 -6.55 -4.31 2.94
CA ASN A 562 -6.58 -3.44 1.75
C ASN A 562 -5.21 -2.82 1.41
N TYR A 563 -4.30 -2.68 2.37
CA TYR A 563 -2.93 -2.23 2.15
C TYR A 563 -2.09 -3.17 1.25
N LEU A 564 -2.54 -4.42 1.02
CA LEU A 564 -1.88 -5.36 0.09
C LEU A 564 -2.10 -5.00 -1.38
N ILE A 565 -3.15 -4.25 -1.70
CA ILE A 565 -3.48 -3.83 -3.08
C ILE A 565 -2.35 -2.98 -3.68
N PRO A 566 -1.91 -1.86 -3.06
CA PRO A 566 -0.78 -1.10 -3.58
C PRO A 566 0.51 -1.92 -3.64
N ILE A 567 0.78 -2.79 -2.65
CA ILE A 567 1.96 -3.67 -2.66
C ILE A 567 1.94 -4.56 -3.92
N ALA A 568 0.80 -5.15 -4.23
CA ALA A 568 0.65 -6.06 -5.37
C ALA A 568 0.77 -5.35 -6.72
N LEU A 569 0.17 -4.17 -6.86
CA LEU A 569 0.13 -3.41 -8.12
C LEU A 569 1.43 -2.68 -8.42
N TYR A 570 2.03 -2.03 -7.41
CA TYR A 570 3.26 -1.25 -7.56
C TYR A 570 4.52 -2.07 -7.27
N GLY A 571 4.40 -3.30 -6.78
CA GLY A 571 5.54 -4.19 -6.54
C GLY A 571 6.46 -3.77 -5.40
N ASP A 572 6.05 -2.80 -4.57
CA ASP A 572 6.81 -2.34 -3.41
C ASP A 572 6.61 -3.31 -2.23
N THR A 573 7.64 -4.12 -1.97
CA THR A 573 7.66 -5.07 -0.85
C THR A 573 8.42 -4.57 0.38
N THR A 574 8.65 -3.26 0.50
CA THR A 574 9.34 -2.67 1.66
C THR A 574 8.46 -2.62 2.91
N TYR A 575 7.13 -2.65 2.75
CA TYR A 575 6.13 -2.46 3.82
C TYR A 575 6.30 -1.14 4.59
N ASN A 576 6.94 -0.16 3.95
CA ASN A 576 7.06 1.18 4.51
C ASN A 576 5.76 1.97 4.26
N LYS A 577 5.07 2.34 5.35
CA LYS A 577 3.77 3.03 5.27
C LYS A 577 3.82 4.30 4.43
N ASP A 578 4.89 5.08 4.52
CA ASP A 578 5.01 6.34 3.76
C ASP A 578 5.20 6.10 2.26
N SER A 579 5.97 5.06 1.91
CA SER A 579 6.14 4.64 0.52
C SER A 579 4.80 4.18 -0.08
N LEU A 580 4.03 3.38 0.66
CA LEU A 580 2.68 2.94 0.24
C LEU A 580 1.71 4.11 0.06
N ARG A 581 1.70 5.08 0.98
CA ARG A 581 0.85 6.27 0.84
C ARG A 581 1.22 7.08 -0.39
N LYS A 582 2.51 7.31 -0.62
CA LYS A 582 3.02 8.02 -1.78
C LYS A 582 2.58 7.35 -3.09
N LEU A 583 2.65 6.01 -3.16
CA LEU A 583 2.20 5.25 -4.34
C LEU A 583 0.70 5.41 -4.61
N ILE A 584 -0.14 5.44 -3.57
CA ILE A 584 -1.57 5.70 -3.71
C ILE A 584 -1.84 7.14 -4.19
N THR A 585 -1.15 8.13 -3.63
CA THR A 585 -1.30 9.54 -4.00
C THR A 585 -0.79 9.84 -5.41
N GLU A 586 0.35 9.26 -5.81
CA GLU A 586 0.93 9.47 -7.15
C GLU A 586 0.20 8.66 -8.24
N GLY A 587 -0.58 7.64 -7.83
CA GLY A 587 -1.46 6.86 -8.69
C GLY A 587 -0.77 6.31 -9.94
N SER A 588 -1.34 6.59 -11.11
CA SER A 588 -0.86 6.08 -12.40
C SER A 588 0.52 6.60 -12.85
N ARG A 589 1.12 7.57 -12.15
CA ARG A 589 2.42 8.15 -12.54
C ARG A 589 3.56 7.15 -12.43
N MET A 590 3.55 6.33 -11.39
CA MET A 590 4.63 5.38 -11.08
C MET A 590 4.52 4.05 -11.84
N ILE A 591 3.38 3.79 -12.50
CA ILE A 591 3.18 2.55 -13.25
C ILE A 591 3.84 2.64 -14.62
N PRO A 592 4.69 1.66 -14.99
CA PRO A 592 5.26 1.57 -16.32
C PRO A 592 4.23 1.45 -17.44
N GLY A 593 4.57 2.01 -18.61
CA GLY A 593 3.79 1.84 -19.83
C GLY A 593 2.48 2.65 -19.84
N ALA A 594 1.50 2.14 -20.58
CA ALA A 594 0.19 2.75 -20.79
C ALA A 594 -0.89 2.29 -19.80
N SER A 595 -0.52 1.42 -18.84
CA SER A 595 -1.43 0.97 -17.78
C SER A 595 -1.75 2.09 -16.80
N THR A 596 -2.94 2.04 -16.20
CA THR A 596 -3.40 3.01 -15.20
C THR A 596 -3.99 2.32 -13.98
N ILE A 597 -3.87 3.00 -12.84
CA ILE A 597 -4.48 2.63 -11.56
C ILE A 597 -5.27 3.83 -11.07
N ASN A 598 -6.55 3.59 -10.81
CA ASN A 598 -7.50 4.59 -10.40
C ASN A 598 -8.30 4.04 -9.21
N PHE A 599 -8.40 4.82 -8.15
CA PHE A 599 -9.25 4.53 -6.99
C PHE A 599 -10.29 5.63 -6.88
N ASP A 600 -11.54 5.26 -6.60
CA ASP A 600 -12.53 6.24 -6.16
C ASP A 600 -12.12 6.83 -4.79
N GLU A 601 -12.72 7.96 -4.42
CA GLU A 601 -12.36 8.73 -3.22
C GLU A 601 -12.51 7.90 -1.94
N ILE A 602 -13.65 7.23 -1.77
CA ILE A 602 -13.95 6.44 -0.58
C ILE A 602 -13.02 5.22 -0.47
N THR A 603 -12.73 4.54 -1.58
CA THR A 603 -11.77 3.42 -1.62
C THR A 603 -10.38 3.89 -1.25
N ARG A 604 -9.96 5.05 -1.75
CA ARG A 604 -8.65 5.63 -1.42
C ARG A 604 -8.52 5.86 0.08
N GLU A 605 -9.55 6.41 0.71
CA GLU A 605 -9.61 6.60 2.17
C GLU A 605 -9.56 5.26 2.91
N LYS A 606 -10.33 4.24 2.49
CA LYS A 606 -10.29 2.90 3.09
C LYS A 606 -8.91 2.26 3.00
N ILE A 607 -8.21 2.44 1.88
CA ILE A 607 -6.82 1.98 1.75
C ILE A 607 -5.92 2.74 2.73
N PHE A 608 -6.02 4.07 2.82
CA PHE A 608 -5.23 4.84 3.78
C PHE A 608 -5.50 4.41 5.24
N GLN A 609 -6.76 4.23 5.62
CA GLN A 609 -7.14 3.73 6.94
C GLN A 609 -6.54 2.36 7.22
N SER A 610 -6.58 1.43 6.26
CA SER A 610 -5.95 0.11 6.40
C SER A 610 -4.42 0.18 6.54
N ILE A 611 -3.76 1.12 5.86
CA ILE A 611 -2.32 1.36 6.02
C ILE A 611 -2.02 1.91 7.42
N ASP A 612 -2.87 2.80 7.92
CA ASP A 612 -2.71 3.44 9.23
C ASP A 612 -2.91 2.43 10.36
N SER A 613 -3.98 1.63 10.31
CA SER A 613 -4.29 0.62 11.33
C SER A 613 -3.37 -0.61 11.28
N ALA A 614 -2.86 -0.98 10.11
CA ALA A 614 -2.03 -2.18 9.97
C ALA A 614 -0.72 -2.08 10.76
N ASN A 615 -0.45 -3.09 11.59
CA ASN A 615 0.82 -3.22 12.29
C ASN A 615 1.87 -3.88 11.39
N MET A 616 2.67 -3.04 10.71
CA MET A 616 3.80 -3.48 9.88
C MET A 616 5.03 -3.93 10.69
N GLN A 617 4.88 -4.32 11.96
CA GLN A 617 5.97 -4.76 12.82
C GLN A 617 5.61 -6.03 13.61
N LEU A 618 4.56 -6.75 13.20
CA LEU A 618 4.23 -8.05 13.78
C LEU A 618 5.41 -9.02 13.63
N PHE A 619 5.76 -9.68 14.73
CA PHE A 619 6.89 -10.60 14.77
C PHE A 619 6.74 -11.76 13.79
N SER A 620 5.52 -12.28 13.62
CA SER A 620 5.20 -13.34 12.65
C SER A 620 5.60 -12.94 11.24
N ASP A 621 5.30 -11.71 10.85
CA ASP A 621 5.49 -11.22 9.49
C ASP A 621 6.95 -10.87 9.25
N LEU A 622 7.59 -10.18 10.21
CA LEU A 622 9.03 -9.91 10.17
C LEU A 622 9.82 -11.23 10.05
N LYS A 623 9.47 -12.24 10.86
CA LYS A 623 10.11 -13.55 10.80
C LYS A 623 9.88 -14.25 9.46
N LYS A 624 8.68 -14.14 8.90
CA LYS A 624 8.35 -14.72 7.58
C LYS A 624 9.19 -14.08 6.48
N ASP A 625 9.31 -12.76 6.45
CA ASP A 625 10.09 -12.04 5.43
C ASP A 625 11.60 -12.24 5.60
N TYR A 626 12.08 -12.29 6.85
CA TYR A 626 13.45 -12.67 7.16
C TYR A 626 13.77 -14.07 6.64
N ASN A 627 12.90 -15.05 6.94
CA ASN A 627 13.06 -16.42 6.47
C ASN A 627 13.02 -16.48 4.94
N LEU A 628 12.12 -15.73 4.29
CA LEU A 628 12.04 -15.69 2.83
C LEU A 628 13.37 -15.22 2.21
N LEU A 629 13.98 -14.16 2.72
CA LEU A 629 15.26 -13.68 2.20
C LEU A 629 16.40 -14.64 2.56
N LYS A 630 16.42 -15.20 3.78
CA LYS A 630 17.36 -16.25 4.18
C LYS A 630 17.31 -17.44 3.22
N PHE A 631 16.10 -17.88 2.85
CA PHE A 631 15.88 -18.95 1.90
C PHE A 631 16.34 -18.55 0.49
N LYS A 632 16.14 -17.31 0.05
CA LYS A 632 16.70 -16.84 -1.24
C LYS A 632 18.24 -16.88 -1.27
N LEU A 633 18.89 -16.47 -0.18
CA LEU A 633 20.35 -16.34 -0.10
C LEU A 633 21.09 -17.64 0.28
N GLY A 634 20.42 -18.56 0.97
CA GLY A 634 21.05 -19.73 1.59
C GLY A 634 21.95 -19.40 2.80
N ARG A 635 21.92 -18.16 3.29
CA ARG A 635 22.66 -17.68 4.47
C ARG A 635 21.82 -16.68 5.27
N ILE A 636 22.25 -16.34 6.49
CA ILE A 636 21.63 -15.27 7.27
C ILE A 636 21.77 -13.95 6.50
N PRO A 637 20.66 -13.26 6.20
CA PRO A 637 20.71 -11.96 5.55
C PRO A 637 21.23 -10.88 6.51
N MET A 638 21.89 -9.89 5.95
CA MET A 638 22.28 -8.62 6.57
C MET A 638 21.32 -7.51 6.10
N MET A 639 21.34 -6.32 6.73
CA MET A 639 20.43 -5.21 6.38
C MET A 639 20.58 -4.80 4.91
N MET A 640 21.80 -4.73 4.38
CA MET A 640 22.03 -4.38 2.97
C MET A 640 21.50 -5.44 2.00
N ASP A 641 21.43 -6.72 2.39
CA ASP A 641 20.83 -7.76 1.55
C ASP A 641 19.32 -7.48 1.32
N PHE A 642 18.60 -6.94 2.31
CA PHE A 642 17.20 -6.56 2.11
C PHE A 642 17.05 -5.46 1.07
N ILE A 643 17.99 -4.51 1.06
CA ILE A 643 18.00 -3.39 0.13
C ILE A 643 18.30 -3.86 -1.30
N GLU A 644 19.35 -4.65 -1.47
CA GLU A 644 19.77 -5.18 -2.77
C GLU A 644 18.67 -6.04 -3.42
N HIS A 645 17.88 -6.75 -2.61
CA HIS A 645 16.78 -7.58 -3.06
C HIS A 645 15.40 -6.88 -3.06
N GLY A 646 15.34 -5.57 -2.79
CA GLY A 646 14.07 -4.81 -2.75
C GLY A 646 13.03 -5.37 -1.77
N SER A 647 13.50 -5.99 -0.69
CA SER A 647 12.68 -6.68 0.32
C SER A 647 12.23 -5.71 1.42
N ARG A 648 11.69 -6.25 2.52
CA ARG A 648 11.21 -5.47 3.66
C ARG A 648 12.26 -4.49 4.18
N ASP A 649 11.84 -3.26 4.49
CA ASP A 649 12.73 -2.23 5.03
C ASP A 649 13.44 -2.76 6.29
N PRO A 650 14.78 -2.86 6.27
CA PRO A 650 15.53 -3.51 7.34
C PRO A 650 15.42 -2.73 8.67
N TYR A 651 15.07 -1.44 8.64
CA TYR A 651 14.87 -0.65 9.86
C TYR A 651 13.61 -1.06 10.65
N LEU A 652 12.64 -1.74 10.03
CA LEU A 652 11.49 -2.30 10.75
C LEU A 652 11.92 -3.38 11.76
N TYR A 653 12.97 -4.16 11.46
CA TYR A 653 13.54 -5.13 12.39
C TYR A 653 14.25 -4.44 13.57
N VAL A 654 14.94 -3.32 13.29
CA VAL A 654 15.59 -2.49 14.31
C VAL A 654 14.55 -1.87 15.24
N ASN A 655 13.44 -1.34 14.71
CA ASN A 655 12.36 -0.80 15.53
C ASN A 655 11.74 -1.86 16.45
N TYR A 656 11.60 -3.10 15.97
CA TYR A 656 11.01 -4.20 16.74
C TYR A 656 11.95 -4.78 17.82
N SER A 657 13.26 -4.92 17.56
CA SER A 657 14.22 -5.59 18.47
C SER A 657 15.38 -4.71 18.95
N ASN A 658 15.26 -3.40 18.78
CA ASN A 658 16.27 -2.37 19.06
C ASN A 658 17.54 -2.39 18.18
N SER A 659 17.93 -3.55 17.67
CA SER A 659 19.00 -3.73 16.70
C SER A 659 18.69 -4.93 15.80
N TYR A 660 19.31 -4.97 14.62
CA TYR A 660 19.16 -6.12 13.73
C TYR A 660 19.79 -7.40 14.31
N TYR A 661 20.90 -7.26 15.04
CA TYR A 661 21.54 -8.36 15.77
C TYR A 661 20.58 -9.03 16.76
N ASN A 662 19.88 -8.23 17.58
CA ASN A 662 18.91 -8.76 18.56
C ASN A 662 17.75 -9.48 17.89
N PHE A 663 17.32 -9.00 16.72
CA PHE A 663 16.29 -9.68 15.95
C PHE A 663 16.76 -11.09 15.51
N ILE A 664 17.99 -11.20 14.97
CA ILE A 664 18.58 -12.49 14.58
C ILE A 664 18.66 -13.42 15.79
N VAL A 665 19.19 -12.96 16.91
CA VAL A 665 19.29 -13.76 18.15
C VAL A 665 17.92 -14.30 18.59
N LYS A 666 16.86 -13.51 18.40
CA LYS A 666 15.48 -13.91 18.75
C LYS A 666 14.91 -14.96 17.80
N VAL A 667 15.28 -14.93 16.52
CA VAL A 667 14.75 -15.83 15.48
C VAL A 667 15.56 -17.11 15.34
N GLU A 668 16.89 -17.00 15.35
CA GLU A 668 17.85 -18.07 15.13
C GLU A 668 18.35 -18.64 16.46
N LYS A 669 17.69 -19.69 16.96
CA LYS A 669 18.03 -20.32 18.26
C LYS A 669 19.42 -20.93 18.32
N GLU A 670 20.00 -21.28 17.17
CA GLU A 670 21.33 -21.87 17.04
C GLU A 670 22.42 -20.80 16.77
N PHE A 671 22.05 -19.52 16.75
CA PHE A 671 23.00 -18.44 16.54
C PHE A 671 23.93 -18.30 17.76
N ASN A 672 25.24 -18.39 17.51
CA ASN A 672 26.24 -18.28 18.57
C ASN A 672 26.25 -16.86 19.14
N LEU A 673 25.95 -16.73 20.43
CA LEU A 673 26.10 -15.48 21.18
C LEU A 673 27.59 -15.23 21.44
N ASP A 674 28.22 -14.48 20.55
CA ASP A 674 29.64 -14.12 20.66
C ASP A 674 29.88 -12.67 21.11
N LEU A 675 28.82 -11.86 21.22
CA LEU A 675 28.89 -10.47 21.65
C LEU A 675 28.62 -10.31 23.16
N SER A 676 29.36 -9.40 23.80
CA SER A 676 29.13 -9.00 25.18
C SER A 676 27.88 -8.11 25.31
N ILE A 677 27.31 -8.03 26.53
CA ILE A 677 26.16 -7.15 26.82
C ILE A 677 26.45 -5.70 26.43
N GLN A 678 27.67 -5.22 26.66
CA GLN A 678 28.08 -3.85 26.31
C GLN A 678 28.12 -3.64 24.79
N GLN A 679 28.58 -4.63 24.01
CA GLN A 679 28.60 -4.57 22.55
C GLN A 679 27.18 -4.57 21.97
N ILE A 680 26.28 -5.37 22.53
CA ILE A 680 24.87 -5.41 22.12
C ILE A 680 24.20 -4.05 22.35
N GLN A 681 24.39 -3.45 23.53
CA GLN A 681 23.88 -2.12 23.85
C GLN A 681 24.43 -1.05 22.90
N LEU A 682 25.71 -1.11 22.53
CA LEU A 682 26.29 -0.20 21.55
C LEU A 682 25.63 -0.35 20.17
N LEU A 683 25.38 -1.57 19.70
CA LEU A 683 24.67 -1.79 18.43
C LEU A 683 23.24 -1.23 18.46
N GLU A 684 22.52 -1.37 19.57
CA GLU A 684 21.18 -0.78 19.73
C GLU A 684 21.22 0.75 19.62
N LEU A 685 22.17 1.38 20.32
CA LEU A 685 22.34 2.83 20.30
C LEU A 685 22.71 3.33 18.89
N PHE A 686 23.70 2.72 18.24
CA PHE A 686 24.07 3.10 16.87
C PHE A 686 22.90 2.92 15.90
N SER A 687 22.17 1.80 15.97
CA SER A 687 21.08 1.51 15.04
C SER A 687 19.92 2.51 15.16
N LYS A 688 19.51 2.88 16.38
CA LYS A 688 18.36 3.78 16.61
C LYS A 688 18.69 5.26 16.54
N GLU A 689 19.86 5.64 17.04
CA GLU A 689 20.19 7.04 17.32
C GLU A 689 21.03 7.67 16.22
N ILE A 690 21.90 6.88 15.57
CA ILE A 690 22.86 7.39 14.58
C ILE A 690 22.45 6.93 13.18
N ASN A 691 22.37 5.62 12.97
CA ASN A 691 22.16 4.96 11.68
C ASN A 691 20.67 4.86 11.28
N ASN A 692 19.89 5.88 11.64
CA ASN A 692 18.46 5.99 11.30
C ASN A 692 18.20 6.73 9.97
N SER A 693 19.25 6.93 9.16
CA SER A 693 19.24 7.62 7.85
C SER A 693 18.84 9.10 7.85
N LYS A 694 18.62 9.76 9.00
CA LYS A 694 18.16 11.17 9.03
C LYS A 694 19.29 12.18 8.90
N ARG A 695 20.49 11.86 9.37
CA ARG A 695 21.70 12.69 9.31
C ARG A 695 22.89 11.83 8.88
N VAL A 696 23.44 12.11 7.70
CA VAL A 696 24.41 11.23 7.03
C VAL A 696 25.85 11.41 7.51
N GLU A 697 26.18 12.59 8.04
CA GLU A 697 27.53 12.98 8.44
C GLU A 697 28.12 12.04 9.47
N GLU A 698 27.31 11.64 10.46
CA GLU A 698 27.73 10.75 11.55
C GLU A 698 28.04 9.34 11.03
N SER A 699 27.19 8.80 10.15
CA SER A 699 27.43 7.50 9.49
C SER A 699 28.67 7.54 8.59
N LEU A 700 28.92 8.64 7.87
CA LEU A 700 30.13 8.81 7.04
C LEU A 700 31.42 8.85 7.87
N ILE A 701 31.38 9.53 9.04
CA ILE A 701 32.52 9.55 9.97
C ILE A 701 32.82 8.13 10.45
N ILE A 702 31.80 7.38 10.91
CA ILE A 702 31.98 5.99 11.37
C ILE A 702 32.58 5.14 10.26
N LYS A 703 31.99 5.16 9.06
CA LYS A 703 32.44 4.35 7.91
C LYS A 703 33.90 4.64 7.56
N SER A 704 34.25 5.92 7.43
CA SER A 704 35.60 6.34 7.08
C SER A 704 36.62 5.95 8.15
N LEU A 705 36.26 6.07 9.43
CA LEU A 705 37.14 5.65 10.52
C LEU A 705 37.34 4.13 10.56
N ILE A 706 36.32 3.33 10.23
CA ILE A 706 36.44 1.87 10.17
C ILE A 706 37.33 1.44 8.99
N GLU A 707 37.23 2.13 7.84
CA GLU A 707 38.00 1.81 6.63
C GLU A 707 39.46 2.30 6.68
N TYR A 708 39.68 3.55 7.11
CA TYR A 708 40.99 4.23 7.01
C TYR A 708 41.67 4.47 8.36
N GLY A 709 40.98 4.24 9.48
CA GLY A 709 41.50 4.43 10.85
C GLY A 709 41.57 5.89 11.33
N LYS A 710 41.59 6.86 10.41
CA LYS A 710 41.57 8.30 10.69
C LYS A 710 40.82 9.04 9.58
N LEU A 711 40.21 10.18 9.92
CA LEU A 711 39.53 11.05 8.95
C LEU A 711 39.84 12.52 9.29
N SER A 712 40.37 13.30 8.36
CA SER A 712 40.59 14.74 8.62
C SER A 712 39.31 15.54 8.47
N LEU A 713 39.20 16.68 9.18
CA LEU A 713 38.05 17.59 9.06
C LEU A 713 37.88 18.11 7.62
N ASN A 714 38.98 18.36 6.91
CA ASN A 714 38.95 18.82 5.52
C ASN A 714 38.44 17.74 4.58
N ASP A 715 38.86 16.49 4.77
CA ASP A 715 38.39 15.38 3.93
C ASP A 715 36.88 15.14 4.11
N LEU A 716 36.35 15.29 5.33
CA LEU A 716 34.91 15.20 5.59
C LEU A 716 34.16 16.35 4.89
N LYS A 717 34.62 17.60 5.05
CA LYS A 717 34.05 18.78 4.39
C LYS A 717 34.04 18.63 2.87
N ASP A 718 35.14 18.16 2.30
CA ASP A 718 35.30 17.93 0.86
C ASP A 718 34.40 16.81 0.35
N THR A 719 34.29 15.71 1.09
CA THR A 719 33.44 14.57 0.70
C THR A 719 31.97 14.97 0.64
N ILE A 720 31.49 15.69 1.66
CA ILE A 720 30.10 16.16 1.71
C ILE A 720 29.84 17.22 0.64
N SER A 721 30.76 18.17 0.46
CA SER A 721 30.62 19.21 -0.56
C SER A 721 30.57 18.64 -1.98
N LYS A 722 31.42 17.65 -2.29
CA LYS A 722 31.43 16.99 -3.61
C LYS A 722 30.21 16.12 -3.85
N LYS A 723 29.75 15.37 -2.84
CA LYS A 723 28.67 14.39 -3.00
C LYS A 723 27.27 15.00 -2.84
N TYR A 724 27.07 15.86 -1.84
CA TYR A 724 25.75 16.41 -1.48
C TYR A 724 25.59 17.90 -1.76
N LEU A 725 26.61 18.56 -2.31
CA LEU A 725 26.54 19.96 -2.75
C LEU A 725 26.24 20.98 -1.62
N TYR A 726 26.50 20.63 -0.36
CA TYR A 726 26.44 21.56 0.78
C TYR A 726 27.71 21.50 1.64
N THR A 727 27.93 22.54 2.44
CA THR A 727 29.08 22.63 3.36
C THR A 727 28.63 22.50 4.81
N ILE A 728 29.37 21.72 5.61
CA ILE A 728 29.11 21.58 7.05
C ILE A 728 29.75 22.71 7.86
N SER A 729 29.02 23.20 8.87
CA SER A 729 29.53 24.19 9.83
C SER A 729 30.36 23.53 10.93
N ASP A 730 31.20 24.30 11.60
CA ASP A 730 31.98 23.79 12.74
C ASP A 730 31.08 23.39 13.93
N GLU A 731 29.95 24.07 14.12
CA GLU A 731 28.91 23.68 15.09
C GLU A 731 28.33 22.29 14.77
N THR A 732 28.08 22.02 13.48
CA THR A 732 27.60 20.72 13.00
C THR A 732 28.62 19.62 13.29
N ILE A 733 29.90 19.90 13.10
CA ILE A 733 31.00 18.97 13.42
C ILE A 733 31.04 18.66 14.92
N GLN A 734 30.94 19.67 15.77
CA GLN A 734 30.92 19.48 17.23
C GLN A 734 29.67 18.69 17.67
N SER A 735 28.51 18.98 17.06
CA SER A 735 27.29 18.21 17.30
C SER A 735 27.47 16.74 16.91
N CYS A 736 28.08 16.43 15.76
CA CYS A 736 28.38 15.06 15.37
C CYS A 736 29.28 14.35 16.40
N ILE A 737 30.28 15.04 16.95
CA ILE A 737 31.16 14.47 18.00
C ILE A 737 30.36 14.13 19.26
N SER A 738 29.50 15.03 19.70
CA SER A 738 28.68 14.87 20.90
C SER A 738 27.65 13.73 20.72
N ASN A 739 27.02 13.64 19.55
CA ASN A 739 26.06 12.59 19.20
C ASN A 739 26.72 11.22 19.09
N LEU A 740 27.87 11.11 18.41
CA LEU A 740 28.62 9.86 18.27
C LEU A 740 29.18 9.34 19.60
N ASN A 741 29.35 10.22 20.59
CA ASN A 741 29.68 9.84 21.96
C ASN A 741 28.44 9.68 22.87
N PHE A 742 27.23 9.78 22.31
CA PHE A 742 25.94 9.65 23.00
C PHE A 742 25.73 10.60 24.19
N GLU A 743 26.18 11.85 24.06
CA GLU A 743 25.96 12.92 25.05
C GLU A 743 24.58 13.57 24.94
N PHE A 744 24.06 13.65 23.71
CA PHE A 744 22.75 14.23 23.39
C PHE A 744 21.58 13.43 23.99
N ILE A 745 21.73 12.10 24.06
CA ILE A 745 20.71 11.19 24.58
C ILE A 745 20.83 11.10 26.10
N ARG A 746 19.70 11.26 26.79
CA ARG A 746 19.62 11.26 28.25
C ARG A 746 18.57 10.28 28.75
N GLU A 747 18.91 9.56 29.80
CA GLU A 747 18.03 8.61 30.46
C GLU A 747 17.86 8.96 31.94
N LYS A 748 16.74 8.54 32.52
CA LYS A 748 16.42 8.80 33.92
C LYS A 748 17.03 7.71 34.79
N LYS A 749 18.08 8.02 35.54
CA LYS A 749 18.74 7.11 36.48
C LYS A 749 18.72 7.73 37.88
N GLY A 750 18.08 7.06 38.85
CA GLY A 750 17.97 7.57 40.23
C GLY A 750 17.23 8.90 40.35
N GLY A 751 16.25 9.17 39.46
CA GLY A 751 15.44 10.40 39.48
C GLY A 751 16.07 11.62 38.79
N LYS A 752 17.32 11.53 38.30
CA LYS A 752 17.99 12.57 37.51
C LYS A 752 18.15 12.15 36.05
N LEU A 753 18.09 13.13 35.15
CA LEU A 753 18.41 12.96 33.72
C LEU A 753 19.93 13.03 33.55
N ILE A 754 20.53 11.92 33.10
CA ILE A 754 21.99 11.77 32.93
C ILE A 754 22.24 11.32 31.48
N SER A 755 23.34 11.75 30.87
CA SER A 755 23.71 11.35 29.51
C SER A 755 24.00 9.85 29.41
N VAL A 756 23.66 9.22 28.29
CA VAL A 756 23.95 7.80 28.04
C VAL A 756 25.46 7.54 28.10
N LYS A 757 26.27 8.51 27.64
CA LYS A 757 27.72 8.52 27.81
C LYS A 757 28.15 8.27 29.25
N GLU A 758 27.62 9.05 30.19
CA GLU A 758 27.98 8.95 31.62
C GLU A 758 27.43 7.69 32.27
N ILE A 759 26.24 7.23 31.85
CA ILE A 759 25.60 6.03 32.40
C ILE A 759 26.41 4.77 32.06
N ASN A 760 26.89 4.68 30.82
CA ASN A 760 27.57 3.50 30.27
C ASN A 760 29.10 3.69 30.16
N ASN A 761 29.63 4.82 30.64
CA ASN A 761 31.04 5.22 30.55
C ASN A 761 31.60 5.06 29.13
N LEU A 762 30.90 5.64 28.15
CA LEU A 762 31.24 5.53 26.73
C LEU A 762 32.25 6.60 26.31
N ASP A 763 33.23 6.20 25.52
CA ASP A 763 34.18 7.06 24.84
C ASP A 763 34.44 6.40 23.49
N ILE A 764 33.94 6.99 22.40
CA ILE A 764 33.88 6.34 21.08
C ILE A 764 34.85 7.04 20.12
N ILE A 765 34.69 8.35 19.92
CA ILE A 765 35.55 9.13 19.03
C ILE A 765 36.19 10.33 19.73
N LYS A 766 37.41 10.66 19.29
CA LYS A 766 38.19 11.83 19.71
C LYS A 766 38.66 12.62 18.50
N LEU A 767 38.91 13.91 18.72
CA LEU A 767 39.51 14.78 17.72
C LEU A 767 40.98 15.04 18.13
N GLU A 768 41.92 14.53 17.34
CA GLU A 768 43.37 14.71 17.54
C GLU A 768 43.97 15.35 16.29
N ASN A 769 44.63 16.51 16.44
CA ASN A 769 45.26 17.24 15.32
C ASN A 769 44.32 17.43 14.10
N ASP A 770 43.10 17.94 14.33
CA ASP A 770 42.06 18.11 13.30
C ASP A 770 41.67 16.84 12.53
N SER A 771 41.88 15.68 13.15
CA SER A 771 41.48 14.38 12.62
C SER A 771 40.64 13.61 13.64
N PHE A 772 39.55 13.01 13.17
CA PHE A 772 38.79 12.05 13.95
C PHE A 772 39.60 10.76 14.10
N VAL A 773 39.57 10.20 15.30
CA VAL A 773 40.14 8.89 15.65
C VAL A 773 39.24 8.17 16.64
N PHE A 774 39.21 6.84 16.57
CA PHE A 774 38.52 6.03 17.59
C PHE A 774 39.30 6.03 18.91
N SER A 775 38.57 6.01 20.02
CA SER A 775 39.17 5.78 21.34
C SER A 775 39.74 4.35 21.44
N ASN A 776 40.74 4.17 22.30
CA ASN A 776 41.32 2.83 22.55
C ASN A 776 40.29 1.83 23.08
N THR A 777 39.31 2.30 23.87
CA THR A 777 38.22 1.48 24.42
C THR A 777 37.24 1.02 23.34
N PHE A 778 36.99 1.84 22.32
CA PHE A 778 36.14 1.45 21.21
C PHE A 778 36.87 0.54 20.21
N LEU A 779 38.17 0.77 19.97
CA LEU A 779 39.00 -0.10 19.15
C LEU A 779 39.00 -1.56 19.63
N SER A 780 39.01 -1.79 20.96
CA SER A 780 38.89 -3.16 21.49
C SER A 780 37.55 -3.83 21.15
N ASN A 781 36.46 -3.06 21.04
CA ASN A 781 35.16 -3.60 20.63
C ASN A 781 35.12 -3.89 19.12
N LEU A 782 35.76 -3.06 18.30
CA LEU A 782 35.87 -3.25 16.85
C LEU A 782 36.72 -4.46 16.44
N ASN A 783 37.60 -4.95 17.31
CA ASN A 783 38.36 -6.19 17.07
C ASN A 783 37.47 -7.44 17.01
N GLN A 784 36.26 -7.38 17.59
CA GLN A 784 35.28 -8.45 17.48
C GLN A 784 34.63 -8.40 16.09
N GLN A 785 34.93 -9.40 15.25
CA GLN A 785 34.52 -9.41 13.84
C GLN A 785 33.00 -9.30 13.65
N SER A 786 32.21 -9.98 14.48
CA SER A 786 30.74 -9.93 14.42
C SER A 786 30.21 -8.53 14.71
N PHE A 787 30.70 -7.88 15.78
CA PHE A 787 30.31 -6.49 16.12
C PHE A 787 30.63 -5.52 14.98
N LYS A 788 31.84 -5.61 14.42
CA LYS A 788 32.27 -4.79 13.27
C LYS A 788 31.35 -5.00 12.07
N THR A 789 31.01 -6.24 11.75
CA THR A 789 30.18 -6.58 10.58
C THR A 789 28.78 -5.97 10.70
N PHE A 790 28.11 -6.12 11.84
CA PHE A 790 26.78 -5.53 12.06
C PHE A 790 26.79 -4.00 12.10
N LEU A 791 27.83 -3.39 12.66
CA LEU A 791 27.96 -1.94 12.70
C LEU A 791 28.17 -1.35 11.30
N VAL A 792 29.04 -1.96 10.49
CA VAL A 792 29.29 -1.53 9.09
C VAL A 792 28.02 -1.65 8.28
N ASP A 793 27.33 -2.79 8.34
CA ASP A 793 26.09 -3.02 7.59
C ASP A 793 24.97 -2.04 7.98
N SER A 794 24.79 -1.75 9.28
CA SER A 794 23.87 -0.71 9.74
C SER A 794 24.26 0.70 9.23
N THR A 795 25.56 0.98 9.16
CA THR A 795 26.08 2.28 8.69
C THR A 795 25.89 2.44 7.18
N ASP A 796 26.14 1.37 6.41
CA ASP A 796 25.91 1.33 4.97
C ASP A 796 24.43 1.52 4.62
N TYR A 797 23.53 0.86 5.36
CA TYR A 797 22.09 1.08 5.23
C TYR A 797 21.71 2.54 5.44
N SER A 798 22.21 3.16 6.51
CA SER A 798 21.91 4.57 6.84
C SER A 798 22.34 5.53 5.73
N ILE A 799 23.53 5.31 5.16
CA ILE A 799 24.05 6.12 4.05
C ILE A 799 23.24 5.88 2.77
N TYR A 800 22.95 4.62 2.44
CA TYR A 800 22.18 4.26 1.25
C TYR A 800 20.78 4.90 1.27
N GLU A 801 20.07 4.77 2.40
CA GLU A 801 18.70 5.28 2.50
C GLU A 801 18.67 6.82 2.51
N PHE A 802 19.70 7.47 3.07
CA PHE A 802 19.86 8.91 2.93
C PHE A 802 20.11 9.30 1.47
N ASP A 803 21.04 8.63 0.77
CA ASP A 803 21.38 8.91 -0.63
C ASP A 803 20.16 8.75 -1.55
N LYS A 804 19.35 7.71 -1.33
CA LYS A 804 18.12 7.43 -2.08
C LYS A 804 17.08 8.54 -1.94
N LEU A 805 16.97 9.14 -0.76
CA LEU A 805 15.96 10.16 -0.45
C LEU A 805 16.48 11.59 -0.63
N PHE A 806 17.77 11.77 -0.87
CA PHE A 806 18.40 13.07 -1.00
C PHE A 806 18.23 13.63 -2.42
N GLU A 807 17.56 14.77 -2.51
CA GLU A 807 17.47 15.57 -3.74
C GLU A 807 18.00 16.99 -3.45
N PRO A 808 19.00 17.50 -4.21
CA PRO A 808 19.60 18.79 -3.94
C PRO A 808 18.60 19.96 -3.90
N ASP A 809 17.61 19.95 -4.79
CA ASP A 809 16.58 20.99 -4.87
C ASP A 809 15.62 21.00 -3.67
N ASN A 810 15.50 19.86 -2.99
CA ASN A 810 14.63 19.67 -1.83
C ASN A 810 15.38 19.78 -0.49
N TRP A 811 16.69 20.00 -0.51
CA TRP A 811 17.50 20.13 0.70
C TRP A 811 17.49 21.57 1.25
N GLN A 812 17.07 21.74 2.50
CA GLN A 812 17.01 23.02 3.20
C GLN A 812 17.65 22.94 4.58
N LYS A 813 18.90 23.45 4.67
CA LYS A 813 19.61 23.70 5.94
C LYS A 813 19.53 22.51 6.92
N GLY A 814 19.77 21.28 6.45
CA GLY A 814 19.75 20.06 7.27
C GLY A 814 18.54 19.14 7.08
N PHE A 815 17.47 19.59 6.41
CA PHE A 815 16.26 18.79 6.20
C PHE A 815 15.92 18.65 4.72
N VAL A 816 15.47 17.47 4.31
CA VAL A 816 14.84 17.22 3.01
C VAL A 816 13.32 17.52 3.09
N LEU A 817 12.80 18.32 2.16
CA LEU A 817 11.37 18.64 2.03
C LEU A 817 10.51 17.36 1.93
N TYR A 818 9.34 17.39 2.57
CA TYR A 818 8.35 16.31 2.61
C TYR A 818 8.84 14.98 3.19
N ARG A 819 10.02 14.96 3.82
CA ARG A 819 10.51 13.80 4.58
C ARG A 819 10.01 13.87 6.03
N LYS A 820 9.73 12.71 6.62
CA LYS A 820 9.34 12.60 8.03
C LYS A 820 10.55 12.64 8.97
N TYR A 821 10.41 13.34 10.09
CA TYR A 821 11.40 13.40 11.17
C TYR A 821 10.71 13.26 12.52
N SER A 822 11.33 12.51 13.44
CA SER A 822 10.91 12.53 14.83
C SER A 822 11.34 13.85 15.47
N ARG A 823 10.70 14.25 16.57
CA ARG A 823 11.13 15.44 17.34
C ARG A 823 12.60 15.35 17.72
N LYS A 824 13.06 14.17 18.12
CA LYS A 824 14.46 13.90 18.50
C LYS A 824 15.40 14.17 17.33
N ASP A 825 15.06 13.70 16.13
CA ASP A 825 15.88 13.92 14.93
C ASP A 825 15.97 15.41 14.57
N VAL A 826 14.87 16.15 14.70
CA VAL A 826 14.84 17.59 14.44
C VAL A 826 15.82 18.33 15.35
N PHE A 827 15.80 18.06 16.65
CA PHE A 827 16.72 18.69 17.60
C PHE A 827 18.18 18.25 17.40
N ARG A 828 18.41 16.98 17.05
CA ARG A 828 19.74 16.48 16.65
C ARG A 828 20.29 17.24 15.44
N ILE A 829 19.48 17.42 14.40
CA ILE A 829 19.86 18.13 13.15
C ILE A 829 20.04 19.63 13.38
N LEU A 830 19.28 20.22 14.29
CA LEU A 830 19.43 21.62 14.71
C LEU A 830 20.64 21.86 15.63
N ASN A 831 21.49 20.85 15.86
CA ASN A 831 22.70 20.92 16.68
C ASN A 831 22.45 21.32 18.15
N THR A 832 21.28 20.99 18.71
CA THR A 832 21.03 21.24 20.14
C THR A 832 21.88 20.33 21.02
N ALA A 833 22.36 20.85 22.15
CA ALA A 833 23.26 20.12 23.05
C ALA A 833 22.61 18.92 23.75
N GLU A 834 21.31 18.98 24.02
CA GLU A 834 20.58 17.95 24.77
C GLU A 834 19.21 17.71 24.14
N ASN A 835 18.76 16.45 24.13
CA ASN A 835 17.42 16.12 23.68
C ASN A 835 16.36 16.69 24.64
N PRO A 836 15.49 17.63 24.20
CA PRO A 836 14.52 18.25 25.09
C PRO A 836 13.42 17.26 25.50
N VAL A 837 12.94 17.39 26.74
CA VAL A 837 11.81 16.60 27.24
C VAL A 837 10.57 16.88 26.40
N ALA A 838 9.91 15.84 25.89
CA ALA A 838 8.77 15.96 24.95
C ALA A 838 7.65 16.88 25.47
N GLN A 839 7.37 16.84 26.79
CA GLN A 839 6.38 17.69 27.44
C GLN A 839 6.70 19.20 27.31
N ASN A 840 7.97 19.58 27.31
CA ASN A 840 8.39 20.98 27.17
C ASN A 840 8.26 21.47 25.73
N VAL A 841 8.45 20.58 24.76
CA VAL A 841 8.32 20.89 23.34
C VAL A 841 6.87 21.23 23.01
N GLY A 842 5.90 20.39 23.40
CA GLY A 842 4.50 20.58 23.02
C GLY A 842 4.35 20.73 21.50
N GLY A 843 3.96 21.92 21.03
CA GLY A 843 3.92 22.29 19.61
C GLY A 843 5.11 23.10 19.07
N TYR A 844 5.96 23.70 19.91
CA TYR A 844 7.16 24.43 19.46
C TYR A 844 8.10 24.73 20.63
N LEU A 845 9.39 24.92 20.35
CA LEU A 845 10.37 25.31 21.37
C LEU A 845 11.37 26.31 20.81
N VAL A 846 11.37 27.53 21.35
CA VAL A 846 12.38 28.54 21.02
C VAL A 846 13.70 28.16 21.69
N SER A 847 14.79 28.15 20.92
CA SER A 847 16.11 27.84 21.43
C SER A 847 16.60 28.91 22.43
N PRO A 848 17.38 28.55 23.46
CA PRO A 848 17.83 29.50 24.48
C PRO A 848 18.67 30.67 23.91
N ASP A 849 19.37 30.43 22.81
CA ASP A 849 20.19 31.39 22.06
C ASP A 849 19.42 32.15 20.96
N ASN A 850 18.12 31.90 20.81
CA ASN A 850 17.23 32.50 19.82
C ASN A 850 17.61 32.21 18.35
N SER A 851 18.38 31.15 18.07
CA SER A 851 18.78 30.77 16.71
C SER A 851 17.68 30.04 15.93
N HIS A 852 16.86 29.22 16.60
CA HIS A 852 15.82 28.42 15.93
C HIS A 852 14.58 28.15 16.80
N CYS A 853 13.44 27.91 16.15
CA CYS A 853 12.20 27.45 16.78
C CYS A 853 11.47 26.48 15.83
N PRO A 854 11.70 25.15 15.94
CA PRO A 854 10.93 24.17 15.20
C PRO A 854 9.47 24.16 15.65
N ILE A 855 8.56 24.13 14.69
CA ILE A 855 7.12 24.13 14.88
C ILE A 855 6.56 22.76 14.48
N PHE A 856 5.83 22.12 15.38
CA PHE A 856 5.20 20.81 15.19
C PHE A 856 3.68 20.96 15.26
N VAL A 857 2.99 20.52 14.21
CA VAL A 857 1.53 20.61 14.09
C VAL A 857 0.93 19.24 13.82
N ASN A 858 -0.11 18.89 14.58
CA ASN A 858 -1.05 17.83 14.21
C ASN A 858 -2.23 18.49 13.50
N TYR A 859 -2.40 18.18 12.21
CA TYR A 859 -3.32 18.88 11.31
C TYR A 859 -4.79 18.59 11.67
N HIS A 860 -5.15 17.30 11.75
CA HIS A 860 -6.43 16.86 12.27
C HIS A 860 -6.25 16.42 13.72
N LYS A 861 -7.10 16.96 14.58
CA LYS A 861 -7.07 16.72 16.03
C LYS A 861 -8.22 15.78 16.36
N ALA A 862 -7.93 14.75 17.16
CA ALA A 862 -8.95 13.81 17.62
C ALA A 862 -10.00 14.52 18.50
N GLU A 863 -11.22 13.99 18.53
CA GLU A 863 -12.37 14.67 19.16
C GLU A 863 -12.22 14.80 20.69
N ASP A 864 -11.44 13.89 21.28
CA ASP A 864 -11.10 13.69 22.69
C ASP A 864 -9.88 14.48 23.19
N ILE A 865 -9.20 15.24 22.33
CA ILE A 865 -8.08 16.11 22.74
C ILE A 865 -8.59 17.29 23.58
N SER A 866 -7.81 17.72 24.58
CA SER A 866 -8.09 18.89 25.43
C SER A 866 -8.52 20.11 24.59
N GLU A 867 -9.65 20.75 24.94
CA GLU A 867 -10.13 21.97 24.28
C GLU A 867 -9.05 23.04 24.23
N SER A 868 -8.19 23.10 25.26
CA SER A 868 -7.04 24.01 25.35
C SER A 868 -5.91 23.79 24.33
N THR A 869 -6.01 22.74 23.49
CA THR A 869 -5.04 22.43 22.43
C THR A 869 -5.69 22.22 21.05
N LYS A 870 -7.01 22.45 20.91
CA LYS A 870 -7.75 22.51 19.63
C LYS A 870 -7.46 23.79 18.84
N TYR A 871 -6.19 24.07 18.55
CA TYR A 871 -5.79 25.20 17.71
C TYR A 871 -6.31 25.05 16.26
N GLU A 872 -6.69 26.16 15.62
CA GLU A 872 -7.13 26.20 14.22
C GLU A 872 -5.93 26.28 13.24
N ASP A 873 -5.02 25.31 13.33
CA ASP A 873 -3.89 25.25 12.41
C ASP A 873 -4.39 24.71 11.06
N LYS A 874 -4.22 25.46 9.97
CA LYS A 874 -4.69 25.03 8.64
C LYS A 874 -3.92 25.70 7.52
N PHE A 875 -3.86 25.04 6.38
CA PHE A 875 -3.47 25.71 5.16
C PHE A 875 -4.56 26.67 4.69
N VAL A 876 -4.14 27.85 4.25
CA VAL A 876 -5.01 28.81 3.55
C VAL A 876 -4.92 28.58 2.04
N ASN A 877 -3.72 28.24 1.58
CA ASN A 877 -3.39 27.78 0.23
C ASN A 877 -2.05 27.02 0.32
N ASN A 878 -1.49 26.60 -0.83
CA ASN A 878 -0.24 25.87 -0.90
C ASN A 878 1.02 26.66 -0.44
N ARG A 879 0.90 27.92 -0.02
CA ARG A 879 2.03 28.77 0.42
C ARG A 879 1.79 29.46 1.75
N GLU A 880 0.55 29.68 2.14
CA GLU A 880 0.16 30.39 3.35
C GLU A 880 -0.45 29.39 4.36
N PHE A 881 0.06 29.41 5.59
CA PHE A 881 -0.36 28.51 6.67
C PHE A 881 -0.77 29.31 7.91
N ASP A 882 -2.00 29.13 8.37
CA ASP A 882 -2.48 29.70 9.63
C ASP A 882 -2.03 28.82 10.79
N TRP A 883 -1.42 29.44 11.79
CA TRP A 883 -0.91 28.76 12.98
C TRP A 883 -1.31 29.50 14.25
N MET A 884 -1.56 28.77 15.34
CA MET A 884 -1.76 29.38 16.67
C MET A 884 -0.67 29.00 17.67
N SER A 885 -0.33 29.96 18.52
CA SER A 885 0.58 29.75 19.64
C SER A 885 -0.03 28.84 20.72
N LYS A 886 0.84 28.29 21.58
CA LYS A 886 0.49 27.64 22.85
C LYS A 886 -0.47 28.52 23.66
N SER A 887 -1.32 27.88 24.47
CA SER A 887 -2.28 28.57 25.33
C SER A 887 -1.58 29.46 26.38
N ASN A 888 -2.31 30.49 26.84
CA ASN A 888 -1.81 31.52 27.76
C ASN A 888 -0.62 32.32 27.22
N ARG A 889 -0.61 32.57 25.91
CA ARG A 889 0.33 33.46 25.24
C ARG A 889 -0.36 34.71 24.74
N LYS A 890 0.42 35.77 24.66
CA LYS A 890 0.02 37.10 24.19
C LYS A 890 1.05 37.57 23.19
N ILE A 891 0.72 38.57 22.38
CA ILE A 891 1.66 39.10 21.38
C ILE A 891 2.99 39.47 22.01
N ASN A 892 2.99 40.07 23.22
CA ASN A 892 4.19 40.47 23.95
C ASN A 892 4.93 39.34 24.70
N SER A 893 4.49 38.08 24.58
CA SER A 893 5.20 36.95 25.18
C SER A 893 6.57 36.77 24.52
N ASN A 894 7.60 36.44 25.29
CA ASN A 894 8.97 36.43 24.79
C ASN A 894 9.17 35.46 23.62
N ASP A 895 8.57 34.28 23.71
CA ASP A 895 8.58 33.27 22.64
C ASP A 895 7.86 33.76 21.36
N VAL A 896 6.71 34.41 21.50
CA VAL A 896 5.98 35.02 20.37
C VAL A 896 6.79 36.17 19.75
N GLN A 897 7.44 37.02 20.55
CA GLN A 897 8.29 38.10 20.04
C GLN A 897 9.50 37.55 19.27
N SER A 898 10.08 36.44 19.72
CA SER A 898 11.10 35.71 18.98
C SER A 898 10.58 35.17 17.66
N ILE A 899 9.43 34.48 17.64
CA ILE A 899 8.82 33.95 16.41
C ILE A 899 8.50 35.07 15.41
N LEU A 900 8.06 36.25 15.87
CA LEU A 900 7.81 37.43 15.05
C LEU A 900 9.11 38.13 14.56
N GLY A 901 10.29 37.61 14.89
CA GLY A 901 11.58 38.17 14.50
C GLY A 901 11.98 39.46 15.22
N LYS A 902 11.26 39.86 16.27
CA LYS A 902 11.53 41.11 17.01
C LYS A 902 12.72 41.01 17.96
N ASN A 903 13.07 39.80 18.39
CA ASN A 903 14.25 39.51 19.21
C ASN A 903 15.50 39.17 18.36
N GLY A 904 15.45 39.40 17.05
CA GLY A 904 16.48 39.00 16.08
C GLY A 904 15.98 37.96 15.09
N ALA A 905 16.77 37.72 14.04
CA ALA A 905 16.44 36.71 13.03
C ALA A 905 16.47 35.32 13.66
N ILE A 906 15.39 34.54 13.45
CA ILE A 906 15.23 33.18 13.95
C ILE A 906 14.85 32.25 12.80
N ARG A 907 15.34 31.01 12.85
CA ARG A 907 14.95 29.95 11.92
C ARG A 907 13.64 29.28 12.37
N LEU A 908 12.66 29.12 11.47
CA LEU A 908 11.35 28.54 11.78
C LEU A 908 11.03 27.36 10.83
N PRO A 909 11.57 26.16 11.09
CA PRO A 909 11.21 25.00 10.31
C PRO A 909 9.84 24.45 10.74
N LEU A 910 8.94 24.23 9.78
CA LEU A 910 7.58 23.73 10.00
C LEU A 910 7.50 22.21 9.76
N PHE A 911 6.91 21.50 10.71
CA PHE A 911 6.68 20.06 10.66
C PHE A 911 5.21 19.75 10.91
N ILE A 912 4.57 19.03 9.99
CA ILE A 912 3.14 18.71 10.06
C ILE A 912 2.93 17.19 10.00
N LYS A 913 2.00 16.70 10.81
CA LYS A 913 1.50 15.33 10.78
C LYS A 913 -0.02 15.36 10.63
N LYS A 914 -0.60 14.44 9.86
CA LYS A 914 -2.03 14.50 9.53
C LYS A 914 -2.88 14.12 10.74
N ASN A 915 -2.68 12.90 11.28
CA ASN A 915 -3.41 12.38 12.45
C ASN A 915 -2.44 11.84 13.51
N ASN A 916 -2.90 11.66 14.75
CA ASN A 916 -2.08 11.03 15.81
C ASN A 916 -1.75 9.56 15.51
N ASP A 917 -2.55 8.87 14.71
CA ASP A 917 -2.38 7.44 14.42
C ASP A 917 -1.24 7.14 13.42
N GLU A 918 -0.72 8.15 12.71
CA GLU A 918 0.34 7.95 11.69
C GLU A 918 1.77 7.75 12.25
N GLY A 919 1.94 7.55 13.57
CA GLY A 919 3.24 7.30 14.23
C GLY A 919 3.79 8.48 15.04
N MET A 920 5.11 8.58 15.25
CA MET A 920 5.72 9.67 16.06
C MET A 920 6.36 10.79 15.22
N ASP A 921 6.44 10.60 13.91
CA ASP A 921 7.20 11.46 13.02
C ASP A 921 6.31 12.46 12.28
N PHE A 922 6.90 13.60 11.91
CA PHE A 922 6.23 14.73 11.26
C PHE A 922 6.90 15.04 9.93
N TYR A 923 6.11 15.33 8.90
CA TYR A 923 6.63 15.74 7.59
C TYR A 923 7.18 17.17 7.66
N TYR A 924 8.41 17.38 7.17
CA TYR A 924 8.97 18.72 7.03
C TYR A 924 8.36 19.47 5.84
N MET A 925 7.75 20.62 6.10
CA MET A 925 7.07 21.46 5.09
C MET A 925 7.93 22.61 4.55
N GLY A 926 9.14 22.77 5.08
CA GLY A 926 10.04 23.86 4.73
C GLY A 926 10.15 24.94 5.79
N GLU A 927 10.92 25.97 5.49
CA GLU A 927 11.06 27.15 6.34
C GLU A 927 9.86 28.10 6.19
N VAL A 928 9.39 28.64 7.31
CA VAL A 928 8.32 29.65 7.35
C VAL A 928 8.78 31.01 7.82
N SER A 929 8.06 32.06 7.42
CA SER A 929 8.24 33.43 7.90
C SER A 929 6.90 34.05 8.29
N PRO A 930 6.80 34.75 9.44
CA PRO A 930 5.54 35.33 9.89
C PRO A 930 5.18 36.56 9.04
N GLU A 931 3.90 36.67 8.69
CA GLU A 931 3.37 37.90 8.09
C GLU A 931 2.94 38.87 9.19
N LEU A 932 3.76 39.90 9.42
CA LEU A 932 3.60 40.83 10.54
C LEU A 932 2.25 41.57 10.54
N ASN A 933 1.67 41.79 9.36
CA ASN A 933 0.37 42.45 9.19
C ASN A 933 -0.83 41.52 9.44
N GLN A 934 -0.60 40.21 9.54
CA GLN A 934 -1.61 39.17 9.74
C GLN A 934 -1.33 38.39 11.03
N THR A 935 -1.06 39.12 12.11
CA THR A 935 -0.89 38.59 13.46
C THR A 935 -2.00 39.13 14.36
N GLU A 936 -2.81 38.23 14.95
CA GLU A 936 -3.95 38.59 15.78
C GLU A 936 -3.87 37.92 17.15
N GLN A 937 -4.19 38.65 18.22
CA GLN A 937 -4.37 38.06 19.54
C GLN A 937 -5.85 37.67 19.71
N THR A 938 -6.10 36.39 19.98
CA THR A 938 -7.44 35.83 20.17
C THR A 938 -7.50 34.99 21.45
N THR A 939 -8.66 34.37 21.73
CA THR A 939 -8.86 33.48 22.87
C THR A 939 -9.43 32.14 22.42
N MET A 940 -9.12 31.08 23.16
CA MET A 940 -9.67 29.74 22.97
C MET A 940 -10.22 29.21 24.30
N SER A 941 -11.21 28.31 24.26
CA SER A 941 -11.72 27.64 25.45
C SER A 941 -10.73 26.59 25.96
N ASN A 942 -10.56 26.47 27.27
CA ASN A 942 -9.89 25.32 27.89
C ASN A 942 -10.90 24.27 28.37
N ASP A 943 -10.42 23.12 28.84
CA ASP A 943 -11.24 21.97 29.28
C ASP A 943 -12.20 22.26 30.45
N SER A 944 -12.07 23.45 31.06
CA SER A 944 -12.96 23.97 32.11
C SER A 944 -13.91 25.07 31.62
N GLY A 945 -14.01 25.31 30.30
CA GLY A 945 -14.81 26.36 29.66
C GLY A 945 -14.26 27.78 29.80
N LYS A 946 -13.04 27.95 30.33
CA LYS A 946 -12.40 29.25 30.56
C LYS A 946 -11.61 29.69 29.32
N GLN A 947 -11.81 30.94 28.90
CA GLN A 947 -11.08 31.55 27.79
C GLN A 947 -9.60 31.79 28.16
N VAL A 948 -8.69 31.17 27.41
CA VAL A 948 -7.23 31.35 27.51
C VAL A 948 -6.72 32.08 26.27
N SER A 949 -5.71 32.94 26.43
CA SER A 949 -5.21 33.77 25.33
C SER A 949 -4.26 32.99 24.41
N VAL A 950 -4.38 33.22 23.11
CA VAL A 950 -3.52 32.67 22.05
C VAL A 950 -3.23 33.73 20.99
N VAL A 951 -2.18 33.52 20.20
CA VAL A 951 -1.81 34.40 19.09
C VAL A 951 -1.91 33.60 17.80
N LYS A 952 -2.73 34.09 16.86
CA LYS A 952 -2.85 33.55 15.51
C LYS A 952 -1.86 34.28 14.61
N ILE A 953 -1.02 33.54 13.91
CA ILE A 953 0.02 34.06 13.02
C ILE A 953 -0.17 33.38 11.66
N ARG A 954 -0.24 34.18 10.59
CA ARG A 954 -0.10 33.64 9.23
C ARG A 954 1.36 33.51 8.86
N PHE A 955 1.74 32.31 8.46
CA PHE A 955 3.07 31.99 7.96
C PHE A 955 3.09 31.93 6.43
N ASN A 956 4.12 32.50 5.83
CA ASN A 956 4.48 32.32 4.44
C ASN A 956 5.59 31.27 4.34
N LEU A 957 5.33 30.18 3.62
CA LEU A 957 6.33 29.17 3.31
C LEU A 957 7.33 29.70 2.27
N ALA A 958 8.62 29.41 2.49
CA ALA A 958 9.68 29.74 1.55
C ALA A 958 9.54 28.98 0.21
N THR A 959 9.04 27.74 0.29
CA THR A 959 8.75 26.87 -0.86
C THR A 959 7.28 26.46 -0.78
N SER A 960 6.54 26.61 -1.88
CA SER A 960 5.15 26.16 -1.95
C SER A 960 5.06 24.65 -1.73
N VAL A 961 4.04 24.19 -0.98
CA VAL A 961 3.71 22.78 -0.83
C VAL A 961 3.29 22.22 -2.19
N SER A 962 3.79 21.03 -2.54
CA SER A 962 3.35 20.32 -3.74
C SER A 962 1.85 20.04 -3.68
N ALA A 963 1.16 20.07 -4.83
CA ALA A 963 -0.28 19.85 -4.89
C ALA A 963 -0.71 18.50 -4.30
N SER A 964 0.09 17.45 -4.49
CA SER A 964 -0.15 16.13 -3.91
C SER A 964 -0.11 16.14 -2.38
N MET A 965 0.90 16.78 -1.78
CA MET A 965 1.02 16.87 -0.32
C MET A 965 -0.04 17.80 0.27
N TYR A 966 -0.39 18.88 -0.42
CA TYR A 966 -1.47 19.78 -0.01
C TYR A 966 -2.82 19.05 0.05
N ASN A 967 -3.20 18.37 -1.03
CA ASN A 967 -4.44 17.61 -1.11
C ASN A 967 -4.51 16.53 -0.02
N TYR A 968 -3.40 15.84 0.24
CA TYR A 968 -3.32 14.83 1.30
C TYR A 968 -3.73 15.37 2.68
N PHE A 969 -3.36 16.60 3.04
CA PHE A 969 -3.76 17.19 4.32
C PHE A 969 -5.20 17.72 4.32
N GLU A 970 -5.67 18.25 3.19
CA GLU A 970 -7.00 18.89 3.04
C GLU A 970 -8.18 17.92 2.89
N GLU A 971 -8.00 16.71 2.35
CA GLU A 971 -9.08 15.79 1.93
C GLU A 971 -10.14 15.48 3.02
N ASN A 972 -9.85 15.62 4.33
CA ASN A 972 -10.83 15.34 5.40
C ASN A 972 -11.79 16.51 5.76
N GLY A 973 -11.55 17.73 5.29
CA GLY A 973 -12.34 18.91 5.71
C GLY A 973 -13.75 18.99 5.10
N ALA A 974 -13.92 18.46 3.88
CA ALA A 974 -15.13 18.67 3.08
C ALA A 974 -16.35 17.85 3.56
N PHE A 975 -16.14 16.74 4.27
CA PHE A 975 -17.24 15.88 4.73
C PHE A 975 -17.96 16.40 5.99
N LYS A 976 -17.29 17.17 6.85
CA LYS A 976 -17.93 17.75 8.05
C LYS A 976 -18.78 18.98 7.69
N ASP A 977 -18.35 19.81 6.73
CA ASP A 977 -19.08 21.03 6.33
C ASP A 977 -20.26 20.77 5.38
N ASN A 978 -20.23 19.71 4.58
CA ASN A 978 -21.32 19.40 3.64
C ASN A 978 -22.61 18.86 4.30
N LYS A 979 -22.58 18.49 5.60
CA LYS A 979 -23.81 18.24 6.37
C LYS A 979 -24.55 19.53 6.76
N GLN A 980 -23.89 20.69 6.76
CA GLN A 980 -24.52 21.96 7.15
C GLN A 980 -25.03 22.82 5.98
N ARG A 981 -24.77 22.45 4.72
CA ARG A 981 -25.21 23.24 3.54
C ARG A 981 -25.91 22.40 2.48
N LYS A 982 -27.03 21.77 2.83
CA LYS A 982 -28.10 21.43 1.87
C LYS A 982 -29.46 21.71 2.50
N SER A 983 -29.86 22.98 2.50
CA SER A 983 -31.26 23.36 2.58
C SER A 983 -31.91 23.11 1.22
N VAL A 984 -32.37 21.88 0.99
CA VAL A 984 -33.30 21.58 -0.10
C VAL A 984 -34.67 21.38 0.51
N SER A 985 -35.61 22.19 0.04
CA SER A 985 -37.03 22.18 0.36
C SER A 985 -37.65 20.82 0.04
N ILE A 986 -37.99 20.05 1.07
CA ILE A 986 -38.81 18.85 0.96
C ILE A 986 -40.25 19.21 1.36
N ILE A 987 -41.15 18.89 0.44
CA ILE A 987 -42.60 19.00 0.52
C ILE A 987 -43.11 18.17 1.71
N GLN A 988 -44.11 18.71 2.40
CA GLN A 988 -44.80 18.09 3.53
C GLN A 988 -45.35 16.72 3.16
N GLU A 989 -44.84 15.66 3.81
CA GLU A 989 -45.60 14.44 4.05
C GLU A 989 -45.26 13.85 5.42
N GLN A 990 -46.26 13.94 6.30
CA GLN A 990 -46.58 13.12 7.47
C GLN A 990 -45.47 12.81 8.51
N SER A 991 -45.62 13.47 9.66
CA SER A 991 -45.00 13.16 10.95
C SER A 991 -45.18 11.69 11.35
N VAL A 992 -44.10 10.92 11.37
CA VAL A 992 -43.97 9.76 12.25
C VAL A 992 -43.20 10.23 13.49
N ILE A 993 -43.88 10.18 14.63
CA ILE A 993 -43.33 10.52 15.94
C ILE A 993 -42.41 9.36 16.35
N ASN A 994 -41.09 9.56 16.34
CA ASN A 994 -40.16 8.67 17.05
C ASN A 994 -40.28 8.96 18.55
N PHE A 995 -40.85 8.01 19.29
CA PHE A 995 -40.75 7.96 20.74
C PHE A 995 -39.38 7.37 21.10
N GLU A 996 -38.47 8.17 21.64
CA GLU A 996 -37.38 7.61 22.45
C GLU A 996 -37.98 7.18 23.80
N PRO A 997 -37.82 5.93 24.25
CA PRO A 997 -38.36 5.47 25.51
C PRO A 997 -37.62 6.15 26.67
N ILE A 998 -38.37 6.76 27.59
CA ILE A 998 -37.84 7.27 28.85
C ILE A 998 -37.45 6.07 29.71
N LEU A 999 -36.15 5.79 29.81
CA LEU A 999 -35.60 4.79 30.73
C LEU A 999 -35.90 5.22 32.19
N ARG A 1000 -36.52 4.34 32.98
CA ARG A 1000 -36.90 4.66 34.38
C ARG A 1000 -35.73 4.40 35.33
N ASN A 1001 -34.96 3.33 35.08
CA ASN A 1001 -33.83 2.90 35.90
C ASN A 1001 -32.59 2.60 35.02
N PRO A 1002 -31.87 3.61 34.49
CA PRO A 1002 -30.74 3.37 33.59
C PRO A 1002 -29.55 2.72 34.31
N ILE A 1003 -28.99 1.66 33.73
CA ILE A 1003 -27.72 1.03 34.13
C ILE A 1003 -26.71 1.03 32.96
N PRO A 1004 -25.40 1.13 33.23
CA PRO A 1004 -24.38 1.08 32.19
C PRO A 1004 -24.23 -0.35 31.64
N LEU A 1005 -24.35 -0.48 30.31
CA LEU A 1005 -23.95 -1.62 29.52
C LEU A 1005 -22.59 -1.31 28.91
N TYR A 1006 -21.53 -1.94 29.42
CA TYR A 1006 -20.19 -1.74 28.89
C TYR A 1006 -19.98 -2.52 27.59
N ASP A 1007 -19.29 -1.89 26.65
CA ASP A 1007 -19.06 -2.41 25.29
C ASP A 1007 -17.91 -3.46 25.21
N PHE A 1008 -17.43 -3.95 26.36
CA PHE A 1008 -16.52 -5.10 26.43
C PHE A 1008 -17.27 -6.41 26.69
N TYR A 1009 -16.61 -7.54 26.41
CA TYR A 1009 -17.11 -8.87 26.77
C TYR A 1009 -16.19 -9.62 27.73
N ALA A 1010 -16.77 -10.47 28.57
CA ALA A 1010 -15.99 -11.39 29.41
C ALA A 1010 -16.00 -12.80 28.82
N ALA A 1011 -14.82 -13.41 28.75
CA ALA A 1011 -14.71 -14.77 28.26
C ALA A 1011 -15.15 -15.77 29.33
N ALA A 1012 -16.19 -16.55 29.02
CA ALA A 1012 -16.43 -17.85 29.64
C ALA A 1012 -15.43 -18.87 29.06
N GLY A 1013 -14.13 -18.59 29.25
CA GLY A 1013 -12.96 -19.32 28.76
C GLY A 1013 -11.80 -19.19 29.76
N THR A 1014 -10.58 -18.87 29.31
CA THR A 1014 -9.45 -18.52 30.19
C THR A 1014 -9.53 -17.06 30.63
N PHE A 1015 -9.17 -16.14 29.75
CA PHE A 1015 -9.41 -14.69 29.83
C PHE A 1015 -9.75 -14.22 28.41
N SER A 1016 -10.48 -13.13 28.27
CA SER A 1016 -10.69 -12.51 26.96
C SER A 1016 -9.36 -12.05 26.36
N GLU A 1017 -9.38 -11.68 25.09
CA GLU A 1017 -8.33 -10.81 24.55
C GLU A 1017 -8.30 -9.49 25.34
N ILE A 1018 -7.15 -8.80 25.30
CA ILE A 1018 -6.99 -7.50 25.96
C ILE A 1018 -7.91 -6.49 25.26
N GLN A 1019 -8.79 -5.85 26.02
CA GLN A 1019 -9.77 -4.89 25.53
C GLN A 1019 -9.49 -3.50 26.12
N SER A 1020 -9.50 -2.48 25.28
CA SER A 1020 -9.25 -1.08 25.64
C SER A 1020 -10.50 -0.20 25.75
N GLU A 1021 -11.65 -0.70 25.29
CA GLU A 1021 -12.92 0.03 25.30
C GLU A 1021 -13.64 -0.12 26.65
N LYS A 1022 -13.85 1.00 27.35
CA LYS A 1022 -14.70 1.10 28.56
C LYS A 1022 -15.90 2.02 28.34
N ASP A 1023 -16.23 2.29 27.09
CA ASP A 1023 -17.46 2.99 26.73
C ASP A 1023 -18.68 2.16 27.11
N PHE A 1024 -19.78 2.84 27.41
CA PHE A 1024 -21.02 2.19 27.80
C PHE A 1024 -22.24 2.90 27.23
N THR A 1025 -23.24 2.11 26.89
CA THR A 1025 -24.60 2.59 26.60
C THR A 1025 -25.48 2.43 27.84
N LEU A 1026 -26.61 3.15 27.92
CA LEU A 1026 -27.55 2.99 29.03
C LEU A 1026 -28.71 2.07 28.64
N ILE A 1027 -28.96 1.04 29.45
CA ILE A 1027 -30.08 0.12 29.31
C ILE A 1027 -30.99 0.16 30.54
N GLU A 1028 -32.23 -0.30 30.41
CA GLU A 1028 -33.16 -0.39 31.54
C GLU A 1028 -32.73 -1.49 32.54
N GLY A 1029 -32.56 -1.10 33.80
CA GLY A 1029 -32.21 -1.98 34.91
C GLY A 1029 -33.44 -2.50 35.70
N PRO A 1030 -33.23 -3.41 36.66
CA PRO A 1030 -34.31 -4.01 37.45
C PRO A 1030 -35.11 -2.98 38.27
N GLU A 1031 -36.40 -3.24 38.51
CA GLU A 1031 -37.40 -2.29 39.09
C GLU A 1031 -37.07 -1.75 40.52
N ASN A 1032 -35.94 -2.14 41.13
CA ASN A 1032 -35.51 -1.73 42.46
C ASN A 1032 -34.09 -1.10 42.52
N SER A 1033 -33.49 -0.69 41.39
CA SER A 1033 -32.19 -0.03 41.40
C SER A 1033 -32.33 1.50 41.56
N ASN A 1034 -31.82 2.06 42.67
CA ASN A 1034 -31.65 3.50 42.78
C ASN A 1034 -30.53 3.95 41.82
N THR A 1035 -30.73 5.08 41.16
CA THR A 1035 -29.86 5.69 40.14
C THR A 1035 -28.52 6.17 40.69
N ASN A 1036 -27.65 5.26 41.13
CA ASN A 1036 -26.23 5.51 41.37
C ASN A 1036 -25.43 4.19 41.49
N GLY A 1037 -24.92 3.69 40.36
CA GLY A 1037 -23.78 2.75 40.34
C GLY A 1037 -23.97 1.37 41.00
N ASP A 1038 -25.20 0.96 41.31
CA ASP A 1038 -25.45 -0.31 42.02
C ASP A 1038 -25.28 -1.56 41.14
N TYR A 1039 -25.42 -1.43 39.81
CA TYR A 1039 -25.29 -2.52 38.86
C TYR A 1039 -24.70 -2.06 37.53
N PHE A 1040 -24.11 -2.99 36.78
CA PHE A 1040 -23.66 -2.80 35.40
C PHE A 1040 -23.85 -4.10 34.60
N ALA A 1041 -23.86 -4.01 33.28
CA ALA A 1041 -23.99 -5.15 32.38
C ALA A 1041 -22.80 -5.26 31.42
N CYS A 1042 -22.48 -6.50 31.02
CA CYS A 1042 -21.56 -6.78 29.91
C CYS A 1042 -21.94 -8.12 29.25
N LYS A 1043 -21.45 -8.36 28.04
CA LYS A 1043 -21.72 -9.58 27.27
C LYS A 1043 -20.79 -10.71 27.70
N ILE A 1044 -21.31 -11.94 27.80
CA ILE A 1044 -20.51 -13.13 28.10
C ILE A 1044 -20.37 -14.02 26.86
N VAL A 1045 -19.13 -14.35 26.50
CA VAL A 1045 -18.83 -15.18 25.32
C VAL A 1045 -18.04 -16.42 25.73
N GLY A 1046 -18.50 -17.60 25.32
CA GLY A 1046 -17.88 -18.89 25.58
C GLY A 1046 -18.77 -19.88 26.31
N GLU A 1047 -18.36 -21.15 26.31
CA GLU A 1047 -19.19 -22.29 26.74
C GLU A 1047 -18.82 -22.84 28.13
N SER A 1048 -17.78 -22.32 28.77
CA SER A 1048 -17.31 -22.89 30.05
C SER A 1048 -18.20 -22.57 31.27
N MET A 1049 -19.25 -21.78 31.09
CA MET A 1049 -20.24 -21.43 32.12
C MET A 1049 -21.68 -21.83 31.73
N ASN A 1050 -21.85 -22.61 30.66
CA ASN A 1050 -23.15 -22.90 30.01
C ASN A 1050 -24.19 -23.65 30.86
N ARG A 1051 -23.84 -24.15 32.06
CA ARG A 1051 -24.85 -24.66 33.02
C ARG A 1051 -25.66 -23.55 33.68
N VAL A 1052 -25.12 -22.32 33.71
CA VAL A 1052 -25.74 -21.16 34.38
C VAL A 1052 -25.85 -19.96 33.45
N ILE A 1053 -24.87 -19.75 32.57
CA ILE A 1053 -24.79 -18.63 31.64
C ILE A 1053 -24.61 -19.17 30.22
N PRO A 1054 -25.66 -19.20 29.37
CA PRO A 1054 -25.55 -19.54 27.96
C PRO A 1054 -24.59 -18.60 27.23
N ASN A 1055 -23.92 -19.11 26.19
CA ASN A 1055 -23.03 -18.31 25.36
C ASN A 1055 -23.79 -17.16 24.67
N GLY A 1056 -23.21 -15.96 24.69
CA GLY A 1056 -23.78 -14.74 24.12
C GLY A 1056 -24.70 -13.95 25.05
N SER A 1057 -24.96 -14.45 26.27
CA SER A 1057 -25.88 -13.81 27.23
C SER A 1057 -25.40 -12.43 27.71
N LEU A 1058 -26.32 -11.49 27.82
CA LEU A 1058 -26.10 -10.22 28.51
C LEU A 1058 -26.31 -10.42 30.02
N CYS A 1059 -25.25 -10.19 30.81
CA CYS A 1059 -25.26 -10.51 32.24
C CYS A 1059 -25.21 -9.25 33.09
N LEU A 1060 -26.05 -9.22 34.13
CA LEU A 1060 -26.11 -8.16 35.13
C LEU A 1060 -25.14 -8.48 36.29
N PHE A 1061 -24.33 -7.51 36.65
CA PHE A 1061 -23.34 -7.59 37.72
C PHE A 1061 -23.56 -6.51 38.76
N LYS A 1062 -23.27 -6.85 40.01
CA LYS A 1062 -23.12 -5.89 41.11
C LYS A 1062 -21.63 -5.59 41.33
N PRO A 1063 -21.19 -4.32 41.35
CA PRO A 1063 -19.80 -3.98 41.67
C PRO A 1063 -19.38 -4.59 43.00
N TYR A 1064 -18.22 -5.24 43.00
CA TYR A 1064 -17.76 -5.93 44.19
C TYR A 1064 -17.15 -4.94 45.20
N THR A 1065 -17.81 -4.76 46.35
CA THR A 1065 -17.41 -3.81 47.42
C THR A 1065 -16.81 -4.48 48.67
N GLY A 1066 -16.63 -5.80 48.66
CA GLY A 1066 -16.06 -6.59 49.77
C GLY A 1066 -16.98 -7.72 50.27
N GLY A 1067 -16.41 -8.76 50.91
CA GLY A 1067 -17.15 -9.92 51.44
C GLY A 1067 -16.64 -11.30 50.94
N SER A 1068 -17.20 -12.40 51.44
CA SER A 1068 -16.79 -13.75 50.98
C SER A 1068 -17.17 -13.99 49.52
N ARG A 1069 -16.18 -14.40 48.71
CA ARG A 1069 -16.32 -14.72 47.27
C ARG A 1069 -16.50 -16.23 47.02
N ASN A 1070 -16.25 -17.06 48.02
CA ASN A 1070 -16.20 -18.52 47.87
C ASN A 1070 -17.60 -19.07 47.49
N GLY A 1071 -17.68 -19.75 46.35
CA GLY A 1071 -18.91 -20.32 45.78
C GLY A 1071 -19.70 -19.38 44.88
N LYS A 1072 -19.30 -18.12 44.70
CA LYS A 1072 -20.00 -17.13 43.87
C LYS A 1072 -19.48 -17.12 42.44
N ILE A 1073 -20.33 -16.78 41.47
CA ILE A 1073 -19.90 -16.49 40.09
C ILE A 1073 -19.45 -15.03 40.04
N VAL A 1074 -18.21 -14.81 39.63
CA VAL A 1074 -17.57 -13.49 39.67
C VAL A 1074 -16.98 -13.14 38.32
N LEU A 1075 -17.02 -11.84 37.99
CA LEU A 1075 -16.29 -11.22 36.91
C LEU A 1075 -14.90 -10.84 37.42
N VAL A 1076 -13.86 -11.40 36.81
CA VAL A 1076 -12.46 -11.19 37.16
C VAL A 1076 -11.77 -10.47 36.01
N GLU A 1077 -11.10 -9.38 36.36
CA GLU A 1077 -10.24 -8.58 35.51
C GLU A 1077 -8.78 -8.96 35.78
N ASN A 1078 -8.00 -9.07 34.71
CA ASN A 1078 -6.55 -9.18 34.75
C ASN A 1078 -5.94 -7.95 34.07
N ILE A 1079 -5.05 -7.26 34.77
CA ILE A 1079 -4.47 -5.96 34.41
C ILE A 1079 -3.01 -6.18 33.99
N ASP A 1080 -2.62 -5.68 32.82
CA ASP A 1080 -1.21 -5.70 32.37
C ASP A 1080 -0.37 -4.70 33.18
N ILE A 1081 0.77 -5.15 33.72
CA ILE A 1081 1.70 -4.32 34.53
C ILE A 1081 2.31 -3.18 33.72
N GLN A 1082 2.36 -3.27 32.39
CA GLN A 1082 2.99 -2.24 31.55
C GLN A 1082 2.11 -0.99 31.30
N ASP A 1083 0.77 -1.10 31.45
CA ASP A 1083 -0.17 0.02 31.25
C ASP A 1083 -1.45 -0.15 32.10
N GLN A 1084 -1.44 0.36 33.34
CA GLN A 1084 -2.51 0.16 34.32
C GLN A 1084 -3.84 0.85 33.97
N ASP A 1085 -3.85 1.79 33.02
CA ASP A 1085 -5.00 2.66 32.80
C ASP A 1085 -5.89 2.21 31.62
N PHE A 1086 -5.42 1.36 30.70
CA PHE A 1086 -6.11 1.17 29.41
C PHE A 1086 -6.29 -0.26 28.87
N ASN A 1087 -5.66 -1.30 29.42
CA ASN A 1087 -5.71 -2.65 28.84
C ASN A 1087 -6.06 -3.73 29.87
N SER A 1088 -7.29 -4.28 29.77
CA SER A 1088 -7.80 -5.30 30.69
C SER A 1088 -8.32 -6.53 29.96
N ALA A 1089 -8.08 -7.72 30.53
CA ALA A 1089 -8.69 -8.97 30.07
C ALA A 1089 -9.69 -9.49 31.11
N PHE A 1090 -10.86 -9.96 30.66
CA PHE A 1090 -11.98 -10.33 31.54
C PHE A 1090 -12.34 -11.81 31.43
N THR A 1091 -12.63 -12.44 32.56
CA THR A 1091 -13.22 -13.79 32.62
C THR A 1091 -14.33 -13.88 33.66
N ILE A 1092 -15.24 -14.83 33.46
CA ILE A 1092 -16.32 -15.14 34.40
C ILE A 1092 -16.26 -16.61 34.84
N LYS A 1093 -16.19 -16.84 36.16
CA LYS A 1093 -16.03 -18.18 36.75
C LYS A 1093 -16.64 -18.27 38.15
N THR A 1094 -16.85 -19.50 38.62
CA THR A 1094 -17.16 -19.75 40.04
C THR A 1094 -15.88 -19.67 40.87
N TYR A 1095 -15.84 -18.76 41.82
CA TYR A 1095 -14.67 -18.50 42.67
C TYR A 1095 -14.58 -19.48 43.83
N SER A 1096 -13.40 -20.03 44.10
CA SER A 1096 -13.12 -20.81 45.30
C SER A 1096 -11.76 -20.45 45.91
N SER A 1097 -11.64 -20.48 47.24
CA SER A 1097 -10.36 -20.22 47.93
C SER A 1097 -9.99 -21.35 48.87
N GLU A 1098 -8.76 -21.85 48.81
CA GLU A 1098 -8.21 -22.80 49.77
C GLU A 1098 -7.43 -22.07 50.87
N LYS A 1099 -7.60 -22.50 52.13
CA LYS A 1099 -6.94 -21.92 53.31
C LYS A 1099 -6.14 -23.01 54.02
N VAL A 1100 -4.88 -22.72 54.37
CA VAL A 1100 -4.07 -23.59 55.23
C VAL A 1100 -4.00 -22.97 56.61
N VAL A 1101 -4.35 -23.75 57.63
CA VAL A 1101 -4.35 -23.33 59.05
C VAL A 1101 -2.99 -23.66 59.65
N SER A 1102 -2.25 -22.65 60.11
CA SER A 1102 -1.02 -22.82 60.89
C SER A 1102 -1.23 -22.40 62.34
N LYS A 1103 -0.26 -22.69 63.23
CA LYS A 1103 -0.34 -22.33 64.66
C LYS A 1103 -0.29 -20.81 64.92
N GLU A 1104 0.03 -19.99 63.93
CA GLU A 1104 0.09 -18.52 64.04
C GLU A 1104 -1.07 -17.79 63.32
N GLY A 1105 -1.98 -18.51 62.66
CA GLY A 1105 -3.15 -17.92 61.99
C GLY A 1105 -3.59 -18.69 60.74
N TRP A 1106 -4.56 -18.12 60.00
CA TRP A 1106 -5.05 -18.67 58.73
C TRP A 1106 -4.46 -17.86 57.57
N GLN A 1107 -3.80 -18.51 56.60
CA GLN A 1107 -3.35 -17.90 55.35
C GLN A 1107 -4.07 -18.52 54.14
N HIS A 1108 -4.43 -17.68 53.17
CA HIS A 1108 -4.92 -18.12 51.85
C HIS A 1108 -3.73 -18.67 51.05
N THR A 1109 -3.86 -19.87 50.49
CA THR A 1109 -2.73 -20.52 49.76
C THR A 1109 -2.95 -20.62 48.25
N SER A 1110 -4.18 -20.59 47.74
CA SER A 1110 -4.48 -20.43 46.32
C SER A 1110 -5.94 -20.01 46.07
N ILE A 1111 -6.20 -19.32 44.96
CA ILE A 1111 -7.54 -19.03 44.45
C ILE A 1111 -7.79 -19.91 43.22
N VAL A 1112 -8.94 -20.57 43.17
CA VAL A 1112 -9.34 -21.45 42.06
C VAL A 1112 -10.61 -20.92 41.41
N LEU A 1113 -10.52 -20.52 40.15
CA LEU A 1113 -11.66 -20.14 39.32
C LEU A 1113 -12.12 -21.37 38.52
N ARG A 1114 -13.32 -21.87 38.84
CA ARG A 1114 -13.87 -23.12 38.28
C ARG A 1114 -14.86 -22.83 37.15
N PRO A 1115 -14.79 -23.58 36.04
CA PRO A 1115 -15.84 -23.57 35.02
C PRO A 1115 -17.12 -24.23 35.57
N ASN A 1116 -18.26 -23.85 35.03
CA ASN A 1116 -19.56 -24.44 35.32
C ASN A 1116 -20.24 -24.83 34.00
N SER A 1117 -19.71 -25.88 33.35
CA SER A 1117 -20.11 -26.32 32.01
C SER A 1117 -20.63 -27.75 32.01
N PHE A 1118 -21.47 -28.10 31.02
CA PHE A 1118 -21.83 -29.48 30.71
C PHE A 1118 -20.64 -30.28 30.18
N ASP A 1119 -19.64 -29.61 29.59
CA ASP A 1119 -18.39 -30.23 29.16
C ASP A 1119 -17.36 -30.26 30.32
N THR A 1120 -16.80 -31.44 30.57
CA THR A 1120 -15.79 -31.68 31.61
C THR A 1120 -14.36 -31.39 31.16
N SER A 1121 -14.14 -31.07 29.87
CA SER A 1121 -12.82 -30.76 29.30
C SER A 1121 -12.24 -29.41 29.77
N TYR A 1122 -13.09 -28.49 30.25
CA TYR A 1122 -12.65 -27.18 30.75
C TYR A 1122 -11.88 -27.30 32.06
N LYS A 1123 -10.67 -26.73 32.09
CA LYS A 1123 -9.78 -26.75 33.24
C LYS A 1123 -10.04 -25.58 34.20
N ASN A 1124 -9.73 -25.79 35.47
CA ASN A 1124 -9.72 -24.72 36.48
C ASN A 1124 -8.56 -23.75 36.20
N ILE A 1125 -8.76 -22.46 36.49
CA ILE A 1125 -7.69 -21.47 36.53
C ILE A 1125 -7.24 -21.37 37.99
N ILE A 1126 -5.97 -21.65 38.25
CA ILE A 1126 -5.38 -21.60 39.59
C ILE A 1126 -4.51 -20.35 39.67
N ILE A 1127 -4.79 -19.49 40.65
CA ILE A 1127 -4.08 -18.23 40.89
C ILE A 1127 -3.27 -18.41 42.19
N ASN A 1128 -1.95 -18.30 42.05
CA ASN A 1128 -0.97 -18.42 43.13
C ASN A 1128 -0.35 -17.03 43.45
N GLU A 1129 0.52 -16.95 44.46
CA GLU A 1129 1.15 -15.69 44.89
C GLU A 1129 1.95 -14.96 43.79
N GLU A 1130 2.48 -15.67 42.79
CA GLU A 1130 3.23 -15.07 41.67
C GLU A 1130 2.33 -14.34 40.64
N ASN A 1131 1.06 -14.71 40.52
CA ASN A 1131 0.13 -14.23 39.47
C ASN A 1131 -1.05 -13.43 40.06
N GLY A 1132 -1.17 -13.39 41.39
CA GLY A 1132 -2.32 -12.82 42.09
C GLY A 1132 -2.33 -11.30 42.18
N ALA A 1133 -1.18 -10.64 41.99
CA ALA A 1133 -1.05 -9.18 42.06
C ALA A 1133 -1.74 -8.45 40.89
N GLU A 1134 -1.94 -9.14 39.77
CA GLU A 1134 -2.46 -8.60 38.50
C GLU A 1134 -3.98 -8.78 38.36
N MET A 1135 -4.65 -9.48 39.29
CA MET A 1135 -6.07 -9.83 39.16
C MET A 1135 -6.98 -9.13 40.17
N ARG A 1136 -8.08 -8.56 39.67
CA ARG A 1136 -9.12 -7.90 40.47
C ARG A 1136 -10.48 -8.52 40.19
N VAL A 1137 -11.26 -8.76 41.25
CA VAL A 1137 -12.69 -9.09 41.09
C VAL A 1137 -13.47 -7.78 40.96
N VAL A 1138 -14.16 -7.61 39.83
CA VAL A 1138 -14.83 -6.35 39.46
C VAL A 1138 -16.32 -6.41 39.78
N GLY A 1139 -16.95 -7.57 39.61
CA GLY A 1139 -18.38 -7.73 39.85
C GLY A 1139 -18.80 -9.14 40.27
N GLU A 1140 -19.92 -9.22 40.99
CA GLU A 1140 -20.62 -10.45 41.31
C GLU A 1140 -21.79 -10.62 40.35
N PHE A 1141 -21.91 -11.80 39.73
CA PHE A 1141 -22.99 -12.12 38.80
C PHE A 1141 -24.34 -12.21 39.55
N ILE A 1142 -25.36 -11.55 39.00
CA ILE A 1142 -26.71 -11.51 39.59
C ILE A 1142 -27.69 -12.34 38.75
N SER A 1143 -27.83 -12.00 37.47
CA SER A 1143 -28.79 -12.64 36.57
C SER A 1143 -28.46 -12.34 35.10
N ILE A 1144 -29.08 -13.09 34.19
CA ILE A 1144 -29.10 -12.78 32.76
C ILE A 1144 -30.23 -11.78 32.51
N ILE A 1145 -29.97 -10.76 31.69
CA ILE A 1145 -30.99 -9.82 31.22
C ILE A 1145 -31.69 -10.51 30.03
N SER A 1146 -32.98 -10.80 30.16
CA SER A 1146 -33.77 -11.41 29.08
C SER A 1146 -34.10 -10.40 27.98
N ASP A 1147 -33.94 -10.80 26.71
CA ASP A 1147 -34.16 -10.02 25.46
C ASP A 1147 -35.60 -9.53 25.21
N ASN A 1148 -36.37 -9.17 26.24
CA ASN A 1148 -37.72 -8.60 26.10
C ASN A 1148 -37.72 -7.06 25.99
N PHE A 1149 -36.71 -6.48 25.33
CA PHE A 1149 -36.65 -5.04 25.02
C PHE A 1149 -36.68 -4.76 23.50
N GLU A 1150 -37.24 -5.66 22.70
CA GLU A 1150 -37.85 -5.29 21.42
C GLU A 1150 -39.34 -4.97 21.65
N LYS A 1151 -39.63 -3.69 21.91
CA LYS A 1151 -40.96 -3.10 21.68
C LYS A 1151 -40.92 -1.60 21.53
#